data_AF-A0A0D2IWF9-F1
#
_entry.id   AF-A0A0D2IWF9-F1
#
_cell.length_a   1.000
_cell.length_b   1.000
_cell.length_c   1.000
_cell.angle_alpha   90.00
_cell.angle_beta   90.00
_cell.angle_gamma   90.00
#
_symmetry.space_group_name_H-M   'P 1'
#
loop_
_entity.id
_entity.type
_entity.pdbx_description
1 polymer ?
#
loop_
_entity_poly.entity_id
_entity_poly.type
_entity_poly.pdbx_seq_one_letter_code
_entity_poly.pdbx_strand_id
1 'polypeptide(L)'
;MFSGGLWGAIAPGGESLLDKERNPPAKPIPLEFPSYVPPRCGSPLSRRHMRTLCRDLVSIRKPLDVQDSHVTHLNIQLNENVSLAEMIPNKHFESRPFLYDNDLSAMLTELEIDNEDAYREVLRLPPLEGRKKPRLTYSRNFYASLEDMSRYWDGSKDNYYEVDANEAENPATKPTSPNADNEQQGPRLEGDVEMKDASGNPQVSQDGNDHNSNDNIATDTASNSGTVEIPTRPKLRPVYKGHRLGNGEQMSPGTRVAAVRNLVKMATHKFNCRDYEISTREKFRIRNINLPSVYYNFCVAKLPADVKLARARMVEGPLIAVHCRSEVRFKSRDGLLGPTSDFVGEKYDLFREVGGLLMLAKQRAREGQKLSKEPREDQWWAIKTRWGGGETKWGQLANEIFEDEDPSWSPEERRLQLEKRAKEEGERKRADAASAADLNSLKPEDLMSNTSASNERPKKKKKSGEDNASSKDKAEYKDGKRLMYTPPLRRKWYQDWLKIRPNSPNWDEKIIYKRIGMQNQENGKGGWDDVYMISSVNHHACVLRMSVHEKYLEWLETGKTLQEHRKAPGEHASGPTSDTKQEHVLYVSRSQWYDLFDIEQRKELLGGIWRLLCWINRDELPREEFEKMEELRRKQQQDKSSSDHRMETR
;
A
#
# COMPACT_ATOMS: atom_id res chain seq x y z
N MET A 1 -7.94 12.02 -11.08
CA MET A 1 -8.62 11.25 -12.15
C MET A 1 -7.83 9.95 -12.33
N PHE A 2 -8.51 8.85 -12.68
CA PHE A 2 -8.18 7.44 -12.37
C PHE A 2 -8.53 7.00 -10.94
N SER A 3 -9.80 7.20 -10.55
CA SER A 3 -10.45 6.27 -9.62
C SER A 3 -11.20 5.24 -10.45
N GLY A 4 -10.48 4.25 -10.96
CA GLY A 4 -11.09 3.04 -11.49
C GLY A 4 -11.32 2.11 -10.32
N GLY A 5 -12.57 1.99 -9.87
CA GLY A 5 -12.95 0.87 -9.03
C GLY A 5 -12.75 -0.41 -9.85
N LEU A 6 -11.59 -1.03 -9.70
CA LEU A 6 -11.30 -2.34 -10.27
C LEU A 6 -11.96 -3.38 -9.38
N TRP A 7 -13.29 -3.41 -9.41
CA TRP A 7 -14.02 -4.63 -9.12
C TRP A 7 -13.60 -5.60 -10.23
N GLY A 8 -12.76 -6.57 -9.90
CA GLY A 8 -12.58 -7.73 -10.75
C GLY A 8 -13.96 -8.31 -11.01
N ALA A 9 -14.49 -8.06 -12.20
CA ALA A 9 -15.74 -8.66 -12.63
C ALA A 9 -15.49 -10.16 -12.69
N ILE A 10 -15.94 -10.87 -11.66
CA ILE A 10 -16.11 -12.32 -11.74
C ILE A 10 -17.14 -12.51 -12.85
N ALA A 11 -16.69 -12.87 -14.04
CA ALA A 11 -17.58 -13.22 -15.13
C ALA A 11 -18.55 -14.32 -14.64
N PRO A 12 -19.85 -14.21 -14.94
CA PRO A 12 -20.81 -15.24 -14.55
C PRO A 12 -20.54 -16.49 -15.40
N GLY A 13 -20.06 -17.56 -14.75
CA GLY A 13 -19.68 -18.81 -15.40
C GLY A 13 -18.18 -18.85 -15.70
N GLY A 14 -17.37 -19.28 -14.73
CA GLY A 14 -15.97 -19.58 -15.01
C GLY A 14 -15.89 -20.83 -15.88
N GLU A 15 -15.73 -20.68 -17.20
CA GLU A 15 -15.36 -21.81 -18.05
C GLU A 15 -14.02 -22.38 -17.55
N SER A 16 -13.96 -23.70 -17.37
CA SER A 16 -12.70 -24.38 -17.07
C SER A 16 -11.74 -24.17 -18.24
N LEU A 17 -10.62 -23.49 -17.98
CA LEU A 17 -9.58 -23.27 -18.99
C LEU A 17 -8.69 -24.50 -19.23
N LEU A 18 -8.86 -25.55 -18.42
CA LEU A 18 -7.99 -26.73 -18.42
C LEU A 18 -7.97 -27.42 -19.78
N ASP A 19 -9.13 -27.60 -20.39
CA ASP A 19 -9.28 -28.35 -21.65
C ASP A 19 -9.21 -27.47 -22.89
N LYS A 20 -9.14 -26.14 -22.72
CA LYS A 20 -9.19 -25.16 -23.81
C LYS A 20 -7.81 -24.97 -24.44
N GLU A 21 -7.72 -25.27 -25.73
CA GLU A 21 -6.51 -25.06 -26.54
C GLU A 21 -6.20 -23.58 -26.72
N ARG A 22 -4.98 -23.20 -26.35
CA ARG A 22 -4.50 -21.81 -26.37
C ARG A 22 -3.03 -21.76 -26.79
N ASN A 23 -2.53 -20.57 -27.11
CA ASN A 23 -1.09 -20.35 -27.25
C ASN A 23 -0.40 -20.56 -25.90
N PRO A 24 0.81 -21.14 -25.87
CA PRO A 24 1.53 -21.39 -24.63
C PRO A 24 1.81 -20.08 -23.87
N PRO A 25 1.55 -20.03 -22.55
CA PRO A 25 1.95 -18.90 -21.73
C PRO A 25 3.47 -18.83 -21.65
N ALA A 26 3.99 -17.67 -21.22
CA ALA A 26 5.41 -17.53 -20.92
C ALA A 26 5.87 -18.62 -19.92
N LYS A 27 7.13 -19.06 -20.02
CA LYS A 27 7.65 -20.12 -19.14
C LYS A 27 7.52 -19.74 -17.65
N PRO A 28 7.26 -20.71 -16.76
CA PRO A 28 7.30 -20.48 -15.31
C PRO A 28 8.62 -19.82 -14.88
N ILE A 29 8.55 -18.94 -13.90
CA ILE A 29 9.72 -18.25 -13.33
C ILE A 29 10.11 -18.96 -12.04
N PRO A 30 11.39 -19.32 -11.85
CA PRO A 30 11.84 -19.92 -10.60
C PRO A 30 11.64 -18.94 -9.44
N LEU A 31 11.22 -19.46 -8.29
CA LEU A 31 11.03 -18.66 -7.09
C LEU A 31 12.37 -18.10 -6.60
N GLU A 32 12.34 -16.83 -6.24
CA GLU A 32 13.48 -16.10 -5.73
C GLU A 32 13.04 -15.15 -4.62
N PHE A 33 13.86 -15.06 -3.57
CA PHE A 33 13.62 -14.19 -2.40
C PHE A 33 14.82 -13.28 -2.15
N PRO A 34 14.59 -12.06 -1.64
CA PRO A 34 15.66 -11.17 -1.22
C PRO A 34 16.38 -11.74 0.00
N SER A 35 17.71 -11.76 -0.06
CA SER A 35 18.62 -12.35 0.94
C SER A 35 19.76 -11.41 1.36
N TYR A 36 19.60 -10.11 1.08
CA TYR A 36 20.64 -9.11 1.36
C TYR A 36 20.75 -8.78 2.84
N VAL A 37 21.98 -8.91 3.37
CA VAL A 37 22.34 -8.55 4.74
C VAL A 37 23.00 -7.16 4.75
N PRO A 38 22.43 -6.16 5.43
CA PRO A 38 22.95 -4.80 5.39
C PRO A 38 24.22 -4.64 6.23
N PRO A 39 25.25 -3.92 5.73
CA PRO A 39 26.36 -3.47 6.56
C PRO A 39 25.91 -2.42 7.58
N ARG A 40 26.68 -2.25 8.67
CA ARG A 40 26.40 -1.27 9.73
C ARG A 40 27.60 -0.36 9.96
N CYS A 41 27.38 0.95 10.08
CA CYS A 41 28.46 1.85 10.49
C CYS A 41 28.66 1.91 12.01
N GLY A 42 27.64 1.58 12.81
CA GLY A 42 27.69 1.63 14.28
C GLY A 42 27.97 3.05 14.83
N SER A 43 27.92 4.05 13.96
CA SER A 43 28.23 5.43 14.30
C SER A 43 27.03 6.05 15.03
N PRO A 44 27.24 6.81 16.12
CA PRO A 44 26.14 7.48 16.80
C PRO A 44 25.45 8.49 15.88
N LEU A 45 24.18 8.79 16.17
CA LEU A 45 23.46 9.84 15.47
C LEU A 45 24.20 11.18 15.69
N SER A 46 24.46 11.91 14.62
CA SER A 46 25.11 13.23 14.70
C SER A 46 24.73 14.10 13.52
N ARG A 47 24.98 15.42 13.63
CA ARG A 47 24.83 16.35 12.50
C ARG A 47 25.74 15.99 11.33
N ARG A 48 26.97 15.54 11.61
CA ARG A 48 27.92 15.10 10.58
C ARG A 48 27.40 13.87 9.84
N HIS A 49 26.90 12.89 10.58
CA HIS A 49 26.28 11.69 10.00
C HIS A 49 25.09 12.08 9.10
N MET A 50 24.21 12.97 9.56
CA MET A 50 23.08 13.43 8.75
C MET A 50 23.52 14.10 7.43
N ARG A 51 24.58 14.93 7.44
CA ARG A 51 25.10 15.55 6.21
C ARG A 51 25.60 14.50 5.23
N THR A 52 26.32 13.48 5.71
CA THR A 52 26.81 12.37 4.89
C THR A 52 25.65 11.57 4.31
N LEU A 53 24.68 11.17 5.14
CA LEU A 53 23.47 10.47 4.69
C LEU A 53 22.75 11.26 3.60
N CYS A 54 22.48 12.55 3.81
CA CYS A 54 21.82 13.39 2.82
C CYS A 54 22.61 13.49 1.50
N ARG A 55 23.93 13.66 1.57
CA ARG A 55 24.80 13.72 0.38
C ARG A 55 24.70 12.42 -0.43
N ASP A 56 24.75 11.29 0.25
CA ASP A 56 24.74 9.98 -0.40
C ASP A 56 23.34 9.67 -0.95
N LEU A 57 22.26 10.00 -0.22
CA LEU A 57 20.87 9.85 -0.71
C LEU A 57 20.58 10.65 -1.98
N VAL A 58 21.13 11.87 -2.12
CA VAL A 58 20.97 12.70 -3.33
C VAL A 58 21.66 12.09 -4.55
N SER A 59 22.62 11.19 -4.35
CA SER A 59 23.30 10.51 -5.47
C SER A 59 22.44 9.44 -6.16
N ILE A 60 21.38 8.95 -5.50
CA ILE A 60 20.49 7.91 -6.03
C ILE A 60 19.56 8.52 -7.09
N ARG A 61 19.70 8.09 -8.35
CA ARG A 61 18.84 8.54 -9.46
C ARG A 61 17.87 7.47 -9.95
N LYS A 62 18.26 6.20 -9.88
CA LYS A 62 17.44 5.02 -10.21
C LYS A 62 17.58 3.95 -9.12
N PRO A 63 16.63 2.99 -9.03
CA PRO A 63 16.68 1.91 -8.02
C PRO A 63 18.03 1.19 -7.93
N LEU A 64 18.62 0.89 -9.09
CA LEU A 64 19.91 0.19 -9.20
C LEU A 64 21.12 0.97 -8.65
N ASP A 65 20.98 2.27 -8.39
CA ASP A 65 22.08 3.09 -7.84
C ASP A 65 22.28 2.84 -6.33
N VAL A 66 21.34 2.16 -5.66
CA VAL A 66 21.45 1.88 -4.22
C VAL A 66 22.60 0.93 -3.92
N GLN A 67 23.70 1.52 -3.46
CA GLN A 67 24.87 0.85 -2.90
C GLN A 67 24.80 0.59 -1.39
N ASP A 68 25.73 -0.23 -0.90
CA ASP A 68 25.86 -0.60 0.52
C ASP A 68 26.06 0.62 1.43
N SER A 69 26.75 1.66 0.95
CA SER A 69 26.96 2.91 1.69
C SER A 69 25.64 3.58 2.09
N HIS A 70 24.64 3.60 1.20
CA HIS A 70 23.34 4.19 1.49
C HIS A 70 22.60 3.46 2.61
N VAL A 71 22.67 2.13 2.62
CA VAL A 71 22.01 1.29 3.63
C VAL A 71 22.77 1.30 4.95
N THR A 72 24.11 1.37 4.89
CA THR A 72 25.01 1.44 6.06
C THR A 72 24.66 2.60 7.00
N HIS A 73 24.29 3.75 6.44
CA HIS A 73 23.91 4.94 7.20
C HIS A 73 22.63 4.79 8.02
N LEU A 74 21.77 3.81 7.68
CA LEU A 74 20.53 3.56 8.42
C LEU A 74 20.74 2.70 9.67
N ASN A 75 21.98 2.21 9.94
CA ASN A 75 22.32 1.39 11.11
C ASN A 75 21.32 0.26 11.37
N ILE A 76 21.06 -0.55 10.34
CA ILE A 76 20.04 -1.60 10.40
C ILE A 76 20.61 -2.87 11.02
N GLN A 77 19.96 -3.33 12.09
CA GLN A 77 20.10 -4.68 12.63
C GLN A 77 18.98 -5.57 12.12
N LEU A 78 19.27 -6.35 11.07
CA LEU A 78 18.33 -7.32 10.51
C LEU A 78 18.54 -8.71 11.11
N ASN A 79 17.49 -9.26 11.71
CA ASN A 79 17.38 -10.67 12.10
C ASN A 79 16.35 -11.35 11.19
N GLU A 80 16.74 -12.43 10.51
CA GLU A 80 15.88 -13.15 9.57
C GLU A 80 15.38 -14.47 10.15
N ASN A 81 14.31 -15.02 9.57
CA ASN A 81 13.70 -16.30 9.97
C ASN A 81 13.26 -16.35 11.44
N VAL A 82 12.81 -15.22 11.98
CA VAL A 82 12.28 -15.13 13.34
C VAL A 82 10.86 -15.70 13.41
N SER A 83 10.56 -16.52 14.42
CA SER A 83 9.23 -17.11 14.58
C SER A 83 8.17 -16.03 14.80
N LEU A 84 6.94 -16.26 14.33
CA LEU A 84 5.85 -15.29 14.54
C LEU A 84 5.49 -15.10 16.02
N ALA A 85 5.93 -16.00 16.91
CA ALA A 85 5.73 -15.87 18.36
C ALA A 85 6.71 -14.85 18.96
N GLU A 86 7.98 -14.91 18.56
CA GLU A 86 9.05 -13.98 19.00
C GLU A 86 8.92 -12.57 18.44
N MET A 87 8.11 -12.40 17.38
CA MET A 87 7.75 -11.09 16.84
C MET A 87 7.00 -10.21 17.84
N ILE A 88 6.40 -10.78 18.89
CA ILE A 88 5.66 -10.02 19.89
C ILE A 88 6.42 -10.03 21.22
N PRO A 89 6.66 -8.87 21.84
CA PRO A 89 7.41 -8.82 23.11
C PRO A 89 6.73 -9.54 24.28
N ASN A 90 5.42 -9.77 24.23
CA ASN A 90 4.65 -10.30 25.35
C ASN A 90 4.41 -11.81 25.24
N LYS A 91 4.93 -12.55 26.23
CA LYS A 91 4.76 -14.00 26.37
C LYS A 91 3.31 -14.45 26.51
N HIS A 92 2.40 -13.59 26.95
CA HIS A 92 0.97 -13.91 27.04
C HIS A 92 0.33 -14.21 25.67
N PHE A 93 0.95 -13.78 24.58
CA PHE A 93 0.51 -14.09 23.21
C PHE A 93 1.45 -15.07 22.50
N GLU A 94 2.37 -15.72 23.23
CA GLU A 94 3.31 -16.69 22.64
C GLU A 94 2.56 -17.89 22.04
N SER A 95 1.58 -18.41 22.78
CA SER A 95 0.76 -19.54 22.35
C SER A 95 -0.73 -19.28 22.55
N ARG A 96 -1.56 -20.02 21.80
CA ARG A 96 -3.02 -20.02 21.92
C ARG A 96 -3.44 -20.46 23.33
N PRO A 97 -4.62 -20.03 23.83
CA PRO A 97 -5.64 -19.25 23.13
C PRO A 97 -5.28 -17.77 22.97
N PHE A 98 -5.78 -17.16 21.89
CA PHE A 98 -5.70 -15.71 21.65
C PHE A 98 -7.04 -15.01 21.97
N LEU A 99 -7.11 -13.68 21.84
CA LEU A 99 -8.40 -12.97 21.90
C LEU A 99 -9.25 -13.42 20.71
N TYR A 100 -10.53 -13.67 20.94
CA TYR A 100 -11.46 -14.18 19.91
C TYR A 100 -11.02 -15.52 19.26
N ASP A 101 -10.40 -16.43 20.05
CA ASP A 101 -9.82 -17.69 19.55
C ASP A 101 -10.82 -18.62 18.82
N ASN A 102 -12.09 -18.60 19.20
CA ASN A 102 -13.15 -19.36 18.51
C ASN A 102 -13.36 -18.87 17.07
N ASP A 103 -13.32 -17.55 16.85
CA ASP A 103 -13.43 -16.97 15.51
C ASP A 103 -12.20 -17.30 14.67
N LEU A 104 -11.00 -17.23 15.27
CA LEU A 104 -9.77 -17.65 14.62
C LEU A 104 -9.85 -19.13 14.21
N SER A 105 -10.33 -20.00 15.11
CA SER A 105 -10.49 -21.44 14.82
C SER A 105 -11.41 -21.68 13.63
N ALA A 106 -12.56 -20.99 13.56
CA ALA A 106 -13.47 -21.10 12.42
C ALA A 106 -12.80 -20.67 11.10
N MET A 107 -12.01 -19.60 11.11
CA MET A 107 -11.26 -19.15 9.93
C MET A 107 -10.15 -20.13 9.54
N LEU A 108 -9.43 -20.70 10.51
CA LEU A 108 -8.38 -21.69 10.26
C LEU A 108 -8.96 -22.98 9.66
N THR A 109 -10.12 -23.44 10.13
CA THR A 109 -10.83 -24.58 9.53
C THR A 109 -11.25 -24.29 8.09
N GLU A 110 -11.69 -23.07 7.77
CA GLU A 110 -11.96 -22.71 6.37
C GLU A 110 -10.68 -22.65 5.53
N LEU A 111 -9.53 -22.30 6.11
CA LEU A 111 -8.23 -22.33 5.43
C LEU A 111 -7.63 -23.73 5.30
N GLU A 112 -8.22 -24.78 5.87
CA GLU A 112 -7.81 -26.18 5.65
C GLU A 112 -8.35 -26.75 4.33
N ILE A 113 -9.29 -26.05 3.68
CA ILE A 113 -9.92 -26.51 2.45
C ILE A 113 -8.90 -26.50 1.31
N ASP A 114 -8.81 -27.61 0.58
CA ASP A 114 -7.96 -27.75 -0.61
C ASP A 114 -8.20 -26.62 -1.62
N ASN A 115 -7.11 -26.15 -2.26
CA ASN A 115 -7.16 -25.07 -3.24
C ASN A 115 -8.17 -25.36 -4.35
N GLU A 116 -8.15 -26.57 -4.91
CA GLU A 116 -9.05 -26.99 -5.99
C GLU A 116 -10.53 -26.94 -5.61
N ASP A 117 -10.89 -27.44 -4.43
CA ASP A 117 -12.28 -27.44 -3.95
C ASP A 117 -12.75 -26.00 -3.70
N ALA A 118 -11.90 -25.17 -3.10
CA ALA A 118 -12.19 -23.77 -2.86
C ALA A 118 -12.32 -22.96 -4.16
N TYR A 119 -11.45 -23.20 -5.16
CA TYR A 119 -11.51 -22.53 -6.46
C TYR A 119 -12.77 -22.90 -7.21
N ARG A 120 -13.15 -24.19 -7.21
CA ARG A 120 -14.42 -24.63 -7.80
C ARG A 120 -15.62 -23.95 -7.16
N GLU A 121 -15.63 -23.81 -5.84
CA GLU A 121 -16.69 -23.08 -5.14
C GLU A 121 -16.76 -21.60 -5.55
N VAL A 122 -15.62 -20.92 -5.58
CA VAL A 122 -15.54 -19.50 -5.93
C VAL A 122 -15.98 -19.26 -7.39
N LEU A 123 -15.52 -20.11 -8.31
CA LEU A 123 -15.85 -20.07 -9.74
C LEU A 123 -17.25 -20.60 -10.05
N ARG A 124 -17.96 -21.15 -9.05
CA ARG A 124 -19.28 -21.78 -9.16
C ARG A 124 -19.29 -22.98 -10.10
N LEU A 125 -18.19 -23.74 -10.10
CA LEU A 125 -18.06 -25.02 -10.78
C LEU A 125 -18.62 -26.16 -9.91
N PRO A 126 -19.05 -27.29 -10.51
CA PRO A 126 -19.46 -28.46 -9.75
C PRO A 126 -18.31 -28.98 -8.87
N PRO A 127 -18.58 -29.54 -7.67
CA PRO A 127 -17.55 -30.21 -6.87
C PRO A 127 -16.92 -31.40 -7.61
N LEU A 128 -15.72 -31.80 -7.19
CA LEU A 128 -15.10 -33.04 -7.66
C LEU A 128 -15.94 -34.25 -7.24
N GLU A 129 -15.85 -35.34 -8.01
CA GLU A 129 -16.59 -36.57 -7.73
C GLU A 129 -16.30 -37.07 -6.29
N GLY A 130 -17.37 -37.34 -5.53
CA GLY A 130 -17.27 -37.77 -4.13
C GLY A 130 -16.97 -36.67 -3.11
N ARG A 131 -16.65 -35.43 -3.54
CA ARG A 131 -16.42 -34.30 -2.63
C ARG A 131 -17.68 -33.46 -2.43
N LYS A 132 -17.85 -32.92 -1.22
CA LYS A 132 -18.95 -32.01 -0.89
C LYS A 132 -18.54 -30.57 -1.17
N LYS A 133 -19.52 -29.74 -1.51
CA LYS A 133 -19.37 -28.30 -1.69
C LYS A 133 -18.83 -27.65 -0.40
N PRO A 134 -17.62 -27.05 -0.39
CA PRO A 134 -17.10 -26.41 0.81
C PRO A 134 -17.89 -25.16 1.18
N ARG A 135 -17.98 -24.85 2.48
CA ARG A 135 -18.60 -23.61 2.97
C ARG A 135 -17.51 -22.57 3.25
N LEU A 136 -17.50 -21.49 2.46
CA LEU A 136 -16.54 -20.38 2.59
C LEU A 136 -17.26 -19.13 3.10
N THR A 137 -17.29 -18.91 4.42
CA THR A 137 -17.95 -17.74 5.04
C THR A 137 -16.99 -16.56 5.12
N TYR A 138 -15.75 -16.80 5.56
CA TYR A 138 -14.73 -15.77 5.77
C TYR A 138 -13.72 -15.74 4.63
N SER A 139 -13.33 -16.91 4.12
CA SER A 139 -12.20 -17.08 3.20
C SER A 139 -12.55 -16.93 1.71
N ARG A 140 -13.82 -16.75 1.34
CA ARG A 140 -14.27 -16.70 -0.06
C ARG A 140 -13.50 -15.70 -0.92
N ASN A 141 -13.27 -14.48 -0.42
CA ASN A 141 -12.55 -13.45 -1.15
C ASN A 141 -11.04 -13.74 -1.22
N PHE A 142 -10.49 -14.40 -0.19
CA PHE A 142 -9.09 -14.82 -0.18
C PHE A 142 -8.87 -15.89 -1.27
N TYR A 143 -9.69 -16.94 -1.30
CA TYR A 143 -9.61 -17.98 -2.33
C TYR A 143 -9.89 -17.45 -3.74
N ALA A 144 -10.73 -16.43 -3.91
CA ALA A 144 -10.91 -15.77 -5.19
C ALA A 144 -9.64 -15.06 -5.68
N SER A 145 -8.91 -14.41 -4.79
CA SER A 145 -7.62 -13.81 -5.15
C SER A 145 -6.50 -14.84 -5.31
N LEU A 146 -6.56 -15.94 -4.55
CA LEU A 146 -5.62 -17.05 -4.67
C LEU A 146 -5.81 -17.81 -6.00
N GLU A 147 -7.06 -18.00 -6.43
CA GLU A 147 -7.40 -18.55 -7.76
C GLU A 147 -6.84 -17.65 -8.87
N ASP A 148 -7.05 -16.34 -8.80
CA ASP A 148 -6.50 -15.41 -9.79
C ASP A 148 -4.95 -15.43 -9.81
N MET A 149 -4.32 -15.51 -8.63
CA MET A 149 -2.86 -15.65 -8.50
C MET A 149 -2.34 -16.99 -9.06
N SER A 150 -3.08 -18.09 -8.86
CA SER A 150 -2.68 -19.43 -9.33
C SER A 150 -2.52 -19.49 -10.85
N ARG A 151 -3.26 -18.68 -11.61
CA ARG A 151 -3.16 -18.58 -13.07
C ARG A 151 -1.80 -18.08 -13.58
N TYR A 152 -0.91 -17.64 -12.69
CA TYR A 152 0.43 -17.18 -13.03
C TYR A 152 1.55 -18.06 -12.48
N TRP A 153 1.28 -18.79 -11.40
CA TRP A 153 2.29 -19.52 -10.62
C TRP A 153 2.10 -21.04 -10.61
N ASP A 154 0.86 -21.53 -10.69
CA ASP A 154 0.58 -22.96 -10.61
C ASP A 154 0.76 -23.64 -11.98
N GLY A 155 1.91 -24.28 -12.18
CA GLY A 155 2.22 -25.05 -13.38
C GLY A 155 1.88 -26.54 -13.29
N SER A 156 1.21 -27.00 -12.22
CA SER A 156 0.96 -28.43 -11.98
C SER A 156 0.11 -29.11 -13.06
N LYS A 157 -0.70 -28.33 -13.78
CA LYS A 157 -1.61 -28.77 -14.85
C LYS A 157 -1.21 -28.26 -16.23
N ASP A 158 0.03 -27.79 -16.40
CA ASP A 158 0.51 -27.31 -17.68
C ASP A 158 0.75 -28.48 -18.64
N ASN A 159 0.12 -28.46 -19.81
CA ASN A 159 0.32 -29.45 -20.86
C ASN A 159 0.70 -28.74 -22.18
N TYR A 160 1.94 -28.96 -22.62
CA TYR A 160 2.51 -28.38 -23.84
C TYR A 160 2.67 -29.47 -24.91
N TYR A 161 2.11 -29.24 -26.10
CA TYR A 161 2.22 -30.16 -27.24
C TYR A 161 2.23 -29.40 -28.56
N GLU A 162 2.60 -30.07 -29.65
CA GLU A 162 2.69 -29.49 -30.99
C GLU A 162 1.57 -30.07 -31.87
N VAL A 163 0.95 -29.22 -32.69
CA VAL A 163 -0.10 -29.61 -33.65
C VAL A 163 0.31 -29.14 -35.04
N ASP A 164 0.06 -29.96 -36.06
CA ASP A 164 0.30 -29.59 -37.45
C ASP A 164 -0.58 -28.40 -37.85
N ALA A 165 0.02 -27.36 -38.44
CA ALA A 165 -0.69 -26.10 -38.78
C ALA A 165 -1.93 -26.29 -39.68
N ASN A 166 -2.04 -27.41 -40.40
CA ASN A 166 -3.16 -27.68 -41.29
C ASN A 166 -4.43 -28.17 -40.55
N GLU A 167 -4.31 -28.72 -39.34
CA GLU A 167 -5.47 -29.20 -38.55
C GLU A 167 -6.09 -28.10 -37.67
N ALA A 168 -5.33 -27.05 -37.36
CA ALA A 168 -5.73 -26.00 -36.41
C ALA A 168 -6.69 -24.93 -36.99
N GLU A 169 -7.02 -24.96 -38.29
CA GLU A 169 -7.90 -23.96 -38.93
C GLU A 169 -9.41 -24.29 -38.90
N ASN A 170 -9.85 -25.44 -38.36
CA ASN A 170 -11.27 -25.81 -38.30
C ASN A 170 -11.81 -25.99 -36.86
N PRO A 171 -12.26 -24.93 -36.17
CA PRO A 171 -13.01 -25.08 -34.92
C PRO A 171 -14.52 -24.93 -35.17
N ALA A 172 -15.15 -25.83 -35.93
CA ALA A 172 -16.61 -26.00 -35.94
C ALA A 172 -17.07 -27.25 -36.71
N THR A 173 -17.24 -28.39 -36.04
CA THR A 173 -18.37 -29.29 -36.35
C THR A 173 -18.70 -30.20 -35.17
N LYS A 174 -20.00 -30.22 -34.83
CA LYS A 174 -20.63 -31.04 -33.77
C LYS A 174 -20.52 -32.54 -34.06
N PRO A 175 -20.67 -33.42 -33.05
CA PRO A 175 -20.67 -34.86 -33.25
C PRO A 175 -22.02 -35.31 -33.82
N THR A 176 -21.99 -36.17 -34.83
CA THR A 176 -23.18 -36.95 -35.25
C THR A 176 -22.88 -38.42 -35.04
N SER A 177 -23.73 -39.05 -34.23
CA SER A 177 -23.74 -40.48 -33.88
C SER A 177 -23.92 -41.40 -35.11
N PRO A 178 -23.57 -42.70 -35.01
CA PRO A 178 -23.57 -43.62 -36.13
C PRO A 178 -24.95 -44.26 -36.34
N ASN A 179 -25.33 -44.54 -37.59
CA ASN A 179 -26.30 -45.59 -37.92
C ASN A 179 -26.01 -46.19 -39.31
N ALA A 180 -25.64 -47.47 -39.27
CA ALA A 180 -26.06 -48.62 -40.06
C ALA A 180 -26.24 -48.54 -41.60
N ASP A 181 -25.56 -49.52 -42.22
CA ASP A 181 -25.87 -50.33 -43.42
C ASP A 181 -25.83 -49.69 -44.82
N ASN A 182 -24.89 -50.13 -45.67
CA ASN A 182 -25.11 -51.30 -46.56
C ASN A 182 -23.85 -51.71 -47.35
N GLU A 183 -23.78 -53.00 -47.67
CA GLU A 183 -22.72 -53.72 -48.39
C GLU A 183 -22.54 -53.32 -49.87
N GLN A 184 -21.32 -53.45 -50.43
CA GLN A 184 -20.98 -54.46 -51.47
C GLN A 184 -19.62 -54.22 -52.19
N GLN A 185 -18.82 -55.29 -52.17
CA GLN A 185 -17.95 -55.86 -53.23
C GLN A 185 -16.72 -55.10 -53.77
N GLY A 186 -15.55 -55.78 -53.66
CA GLY A 186 -14.30 -55.47 -54.38
C GLY A 186 -14.33 -55.87 -55.87
N PRO A 187 -13.19 -56.04 -56.59
CA PRO A 187 -11.98 -56.70 -56.10
C PRO A 187 -10.61 -56.11 -56.51
N ARG A 188 -9.59 -56.67 -55.83
CA ARG A 188 -8.13 -56.79 -56.07
C ARG A 188 -7.62 -56.66 -57.51
N LEU A 189 -6.37 -56.16 -57.63
CA LEU A 189 -5.27 -56.85 -58.36
C LEU A 189 -3.91 -56.55 -57.71
N GLU A 190 -3.08 -57.60 -57.63
CA GLU A 190 -1.72 -57.72 -57.06
C GLU A 190 -0.62 -57.44 -58.10
N GLY A 191 0.63 -57.32 -57.64
CA GLY A 191 1.87 -57.44 -58.44
C GLY A 191 3.02 -56.62 -57.84
N ASP A 192 3.77 -57.18 -56.88
CA ASP A 192 5.15 -57.73 -57.01
C ASP A 192 6.27 -56.66 -57.06
N VAL A 193 7.07 -56.51 -55.97
CA VAL A 193 8.43 -57.08 -55.74
C VAL A 193 9.46 -56.47 -56.73
N GLU A 194 10.52 -55.76 -56.31
CA GLU A 194 11.73 -56.30 -55.69
C GLU A 194 12.74 -55.21 -55.24
N MET A 195 13.64 -55.59 -54.33
CA MET A 195 14.70 -54.81 -53.67
C MET A 195 15.93 -54.47 -54.54
N LYS A 196 16.68 -53.41 -54.19
CA LYS A 196 18.06 -53.50 -53.65
C LYS A 196 18.78 -52.14 -53.47
N ASP A 197 19.14 -51.88 -52.22
CA ASP A 197 20.47 -51.57 -51.66
C ASP A 197 21.52 -50.75 -52.44
N ALA A 198 22.06 -49.78 -51.69
CA ALA A 198 23.48 -49.62 -51.30
C ALA A 198 24.17 -48.30 -51.66
N SER A 199 24.35 -47.49 -50.61
CA SER A 199 25.62 -46.89 -50.14
C SER A 199 26.45 -45.94 -51.03
N GLY A 200 26.80 -44.78 -50.45
CA GLY A 200 28.01 -44.04 -50.84
C GLY A 200 28.00 -42.56 -50.45
N ASN A 201 28.40 -42.23 -49.22
CA ASN A 201 28.97 -40.93 -48.84
C ASN A 201 30.49 -40.95 -49.21
N PRO A 202 31.34 -39.89 -49.10
CA PRO A 202 31.10 -38.55 -48.52
C PRO A 202 31.88 -37.36 -49.20
N GLN A 203 31.83 -36.20 -48.50
CA GLN A 203 32.84 -35.13 -48.38
C GLN A 203 32.75 -33.88 -49.31
N VAL A 204 32.46 -32.70 -48.74
CA VAL A 204 33.40 -31.58 -48.35
C VAL A 204 33.60 -30.65 -49.56
N SER A 205 33.41 -29.32 -49.55
CA SER A 205 33.84 -28.29 -48.59
C SER A 205 33.27 -26.92 -49.01
N GLN A 206 33.20 -26.02 -48.02
CA GLN A 206 33.62 -24.61 -48.02
C GLN A 206 32.92 -23.51 -48.85
N ASP A 207 32.64 -22.44 -48.08
CA ASP A 207 32.87 -21.02 -48.35
C ASP A 207 32.14 -20.38 -49.53
N GLY A 208 31.52 -19.22 -49.42
CA GLY A 208 31.46 -18.22 -48.36
C GLY A 208 31.07 -16.90 -49.02
N ASN A 209 30.44 -15.99 -48.27
CA ASN A 209 30.28 -14.55 -48.59
C ASN A 209 29.47 -14.22 -49.88
N ASP A 210 28.81 -13.10 -50.07
CA ASP A 210 28.43 -11.93 -49.28
C ASP A 210 27.46 -11.14 -50.18
N HIS A 211 26.55 -10.35 -49.60
CA HIS A 211 25.92 -9.15 -50.20
C HIS A 211 24.96 -9.35 -51.41
N ASN A 212 24.01 -8.47 -51.73
CA ASN A 212 23.22 -7.42 -51.08
C ASN A 212 22.22 -6.97 -52.18
N SER A 213 21.08 -6.39 -51.77
CA SER A 213 20.22 -5.46 -52.54
C SER A 213 19.51 -5.88 -53.85
N ASN A 214 18.17 -5.87 -53.77
CA ASN A 214 17.18 -5.21 -54.65
C ASN A 214 17.63 -4.79 -56.07
N ASP A 215 16.89 -5.19 -57.10
CA ASP A 215 15.76 -4.39 -57.61
C ASP A 215 14.99 -5.09 -58.75
N ASN A 216 13.76 -4.64 -58.92
CA ASN A 216 12.71 -5.07 -59.84
C ASN A 216 13.11 -5.10 -61.32
N ILE A 217 12.46 -5.97 -62.12
CA ILE A 217 11.58 -5.61 -63.25
C ILE A 217 11.05 -6.90 -63.93
N ALA A 218 9.75 -6.88 -64.23
CA ALA A 218 8.97 -7.93 -64.86
C ALA A 218 9.37 -8.23 -66.31
N THR A 219 9.13 -9.47 -66.77
CA THR A 219 8.39 -9.78 -68.01
C THR A 219 8.17 -11.28 -68.17
N ASP A 220 6.97 -11.61 -68.65
CA ASP A 220 6.43 -12.94 -68.93
C ASP A 220 7.27 -13.77 -69.90
N THR A 221 7.47 -15.07 -69.60
CA THR A 221 7.21 -16.15 -70.59
C THR A 221 7.12 -17.51 -69.89
N ALA A 222 6.04 -18.25 -70.15
CA ALA A 222 5.79 -19.59 -69.65
C ALA A 222 6.75 -20.63 -70.25
N SER A 223 7.33 -21.50 -69.43
CA SER A 223 7.67 -22.88 -69.83
C SER A 223 7.85 -23.80 -68.61
N ASN A 224 7.19 -24.94 -68.68
CA ASN A 224 7.20 -26.06 -67.72
C ASN A 224 8.63 -26.52 -67.39
N SER A 225 8.95 -26.60 -66.10
CA SER A 225 9.93 -27.58 -65.60
C SER A 225 9.48 -28.05 -64.22
N GLY A 226 9.42 -29.38 -64.04
CA GLY A 226 8.88 -30.02 -62.85
C GLY A 226 9.67 -29.67 -61.61
N THR A 227 9.01 -29.02 -60.65
CA THR A 227 9.51 -28.86 -59.29
C THR A 227 9.48 -30.21 -58.60
N VAL A 228 10.66 -30.73 -58.27
CA VAL A 228 10.84 -31.74 -57.23
C VAL A 228 10.36 -31.12 -55.92
N GLU A 229 9.22 -31.60 -55.41
CA GLU A 229 8.70 -31.21 -54.10
C GLU A 229 9.68 -31.70 -53.02
N ILE A 230 10.42 -30.77 -52.44
CA ILE A 230 11.09 -30.97 -51.16
C ILE A 230 9.97 -31.22 -50.13
N PRO A 231 9.99 -32.29 -49.31
CA PRO A 231 8.94 -32.51 -48.33
C PRO A 231 8.91 -31.32 -47.37
N THR A 232 7.90 -30.48 -47.51
CA THR A 232 7.70 -29.34 -46.62
C THR A 232 7.47 -29.91 -45.23
N ARG A 233 8.46 -29.76 -44.33
CA ARG A 233 8.31 -30.12 -42.92
C ARG A 233 6.99 -29.49 -42.43
N PRO A 234 6.06 -30.26 -41.84
CA PRO A 234 4.82 -29.69 -41.37
C PRO A 234 5.15 -28.55 -40.39
N LYS A 235 4.52 -27.40 -40.61
CA LYS A 235 4.67 -26.24 -39.73
C LYS A 235 4.00 -26.59 -38.40
N LEU A 236 4.76 -27.14 -37.47
CA LEU A 236 4.29 -27.47 -36.13
C LEU A 236 4.03 -26.18 -35.34
N ARG A 237 2.82 -26.03 -34.81
CA ARG A 237 2.45 -24.91 -33.94
C ARG A 237 2.40 -25.39 -32.49
N PRO A 238 3.07 -24.70 -31.54
CA PRO A 238 2.96 -25.05 -30.14
C PRO A 238 1.58 -24.67 -29.60
N VAL A 239 0.92 -25.62 -28.96
CA VAL A 239 -0.39 -25.51 -28.34
C VAL A 239 -0.27 -25.85 -26.85
N TYR A 240 -1.14 -25.26 -26.06
CA TYR A 240 -1.18 -25.41 -24.61
C TYR A 240 -2.59 -25.66 -24.10
N LYS A 241 -2.69 -26.62 -23.17
CA LYS A 241 -3.84 -26.90 -22.31
C LYS A 241 -3.39 -26.75 -20.85
N GLY A 242 -4.24 -26.21 -19.99
CA GLY A 242 -3.91 -26.03 -18.57
C GLY A 242 -4.47 -24.75 -17.96
N HIS A 243 -4.10 -24.48 -16.71
CA HIS A 243 -4.67 -23.39 -15.92
C HIS A 243 -4.02 -22.03 -16.20
N ARG A 244 -2.71 -21.99 -16.47
CA ARG A 244 -1.97 -20.74 -16.58
C ARG A 244 -2.41 -19.83 -17.72
N LEU A 245 -2.39 -18.53 -17.43
CA LEU A 245 -2.57 -17.43 -18.38
C LEU A 245 -1.25 -16.73 -18.71
N GLY A 246 -0.28 -16.79 -17.80
CA GLY A 246 1.01 -16.13 -17.92
C GLY A 246 1.99 -16.64 -16.87
N ASN A 247 3.10 -15.93 -16.68
CA ASN A 247 4.05 -16.22 -15.61
C ASN A 247 4.02 -15.15 -14.51
N GLY A 248 4.83 -15.34 -13.46
CA GLY A 248 4.93 -14.43 -12.33
C GLY A 248 5.19 -12.98 -12.70
N GLU A 249 5.93 -12.67 -13.78
CA GLU A 249 6.20 -11.30 -14.25
C GLU A 249 4.94 -10.61 -14.80
N GLN A 250 4.11 -11.39 -15.50
CA GLN A 250 2.88 -10.89 -16.14
C GLN A 250 1.72 -10.73 -15.15
N MET A 251 1.90 -11.14 -13.89
CA MET A 251 0.89 -10.97 -12.84
C MET A 251 0.70 -9.50 -12.46
N SER A 252 -0.52 -9.01 -12.58
CA SER A 252 -0.86 -7.61 -12.31
C SER A 252 -0.57 -7.22 -10.85
N PRO A 253 -0.16 -5.97 -10.56
CA PRO A 253 0.00 -5.49 -9.17
C PRO A 253 -1.29 -5.63 -8.34
N GLY A 254 -2.45 -5.48 -8.98
CA GLY A 254 -3.76 -5.61 -8.33
C GLY A 254 -4.01 -7.02 -7.79
N THR A 255 -3.70 -8.06 -8.57
CA THR A 255 -3.81 -9.47 -8.17
C THR A 255 -2.94 -9.76 -6.94
N ARG A 256 -1.68 -9.27 -6.92
CA ARG A 256 -0.76 -9.49 -5.79
C ARG A 256 -1.27 -8.84 -4.50
N VAL A 257 -1.72 -7.59 -4.62
CA VAL A 257 -2.25 -6.83 -3.48
C VAL A 257 -3.55 -7.48 -2.98
N ALA A 258 -4.42 -7.95 -3.88
CA ALA A 258 -5.71 -8.53 -3.53
C ALA A 258 -5.58 -9.81 -2.68
N ALA A 259 -4.63 -10.69 -3.00
CA ALA A 259 -4.39 -11.92 -2.23
C ALA A 259 -4.04 -11.63 -0.76
N VAL A 260 -3.05 -10.76 -0.53
CA VAL A 260 -2.64 -10.37 0.83
C VAL A 260 -3.72 -9.55 1.52
N ARG A 261 -4.37 -8.62 0.81
CA ARG A 261 -5.46 -7.79 1.35
C ARG A 261 -6.62 -8.64 1.84
N ASN A 262 -7.03 -9.64 1.08
CA ASN A 262 -8.16 -10.49 1.44
C ASN A 262 -7.81 -11.47 2.56
N LEU A 263 -6.56 -11.94 2.66
CA LEU A 263 -6.08 -12.68 3.84
C LEU A 263 -6.13 -11.82 5.11
N VAL A 264 -5.57 -10.61 5.04
CA VAL A 264 -5.55 -9.67 6.18
C VAL A 264 -6.97 -9.29 6.61
N LYS A 265 -7.89 -9.10 5.66
CA LYS A 265 -9.30 -8.76 5.93
C LYS A 265 -10.03 -9.80 6.78
N MET A 266 -9.69 -11.08 6.66
CA MET A 266 -10.27 -12.13 7.49
C MET A 266 -10.04 -11.82 8.98
N ALA A 267 -8.84 -11.36 9.32
CA ALA A 267 -8.48 -11.02 10.70
C ALA A 267 -8.96 -9.62 11.13
N THR A 268 -8.84 -8.59 10.28
CA THR A 268 -9.00 -7.20 10.73
C THR A 268 -10.41 -6.83 11.21
N HIS A 269 -11.46 -7.43 10.64
CA HIS A 269 -12.84 -7.05 10.96
C HIS A 269 -13.19 -7.29 12.43
N LYS A 270 -12.63 -8.32 13.06
CA LYS A 270 -12.90 -8.66 14.47
C LYS A 270 -12.30 -7.65 15.45
N PHE A 271 -11.22 -6.98 15.06
CA PHE A 271 -10.54 -5.98 15.89
C PHE A 271 -11.00 -4.54 15.62
N ASN A 272 -12.20 -4.36 15.03
CA ASN A 272 -12.70 -3.05 14.59
C ASN A 272 -11.69 -2.29 13.68
N CYS A 273 -10.94 -3.05 12.88
CA CYS A 273 -9.94 -2.54 11.96
C CYS A 273 -10.41 -2.70 10.50
N ARG A 274 -9.83 -1.91 9.60
CA ARG A 274 -10.08 -1.94 8.16
C ARG A 274 -8.79 -1.73 7.37
N ASP A 275 -8.81 -2.14 6.11
CA ASP A 275 -7.83 -1.69 5.14
C ASP A 275 -8.07 -0.21 4.78
N TYR A 276 -6.98 0.56 4.71
CA TYR A 276 -6.99 1.96 4.36
C TYR A 276 -5.86 2.26 3.36
N GLU A 277 -6.21 2.92 2.26
CA GLU A 277 -5.25 3.35 1.24
C GLU A 277 -4.74 4.75 1.59
N ILE A 278 -3.43 4.87 1.77
CA ILE A 278 -2.80 6.14 2.16
C ILE A 278 -2.73 7.08 0.96
N SER A 279 -2.98 8.37 1.23
CA SER A 279 -2.80 9.44 0.27
C SER A 279 -1.43 9.37 -0.42
N THR A 280 -1.43 9.44 -1.76
CA THR A 280 -0.21 9.46 -2.58
C THR A 280 0.69 10.68 -2.34
N ARG A 281 0.18 11.68 -1.61
CA ARG A 281 0.91 12.86 -1.13
C ARG A 281 1.86 12.55 0.01
N GLU A 282 1.60 11.47 0.75
CA GLU A 282 2.51 10.99 1.78
C GLU A 282 3.78 10.48 1.11
N LYS A 283 4.92 11.03 1.55
CA LYS A 283 6.25 10.65 1.06
C LYS A 283 7.18 10.55 2.25
N PHE A 284 7.97 9.48 2.28
CA PHE A 284 9.03 9.37 3.26
C PHE A 284 10.09 10.45 2.99
N ARG A 285 10.28 11.34 3.97
CA ARG A 285 11.22 12.45 3.91
C ARG A 285 12.26 12.33 5.01
N ILE A 286 13.52 12.44 4.63
CA ILE A 286 14.65 12.65 5.54
C ILE A 286 15.10 14.10 5.34
N ARG A 287 15.04 14.92 6.38
CA ARG A 287 15.26 16.38 6.29
C ARG A 287 14.39 17.03 5.21
N ASN A 288 15.00 17.41 4.09
CA ASN A 288 14.41 18.05 2.92
C ASN A 288 14.46 17.16 1.67
N ILE A 289 14.90 15.89 1.80
CA ILE A 289 15.01 14.93 0.70
C ILE A 289 13.82 13.97 0.79
N ASN A 290 13.01 13.92 -0.27
CA ASN A 290 12.00 12.88 -0.42
C ASN A 290 12.68 11.64 -1.02
N LEU A 291 12.53 10.49 -0.37
CA LEU A 291 13.09 9.26 -0.91
C LEU A 291 12.16 8.73 -2.02
N PRO A 292 12.70 8.44 -3.22
CA PRO A 292 11.89 7.89 -4.30
C PRO A 292 11.42 6.47 -3.95
N SER A 293 10.21 6.13 -4.41
CA SER A 293 9.69 4.75 -4.40
C SER A 293 9.63 4.05 -3.03
N VAL A 294 9.66 4.82 -1.95
CA VAL A 294 9.35 4.34 -0.59
C VAL A 294 7.86 4.53 -0.35
N TYR A 295 7.10 3.44 -0.39
CA TYR A 295 5.67 3.40 -0.09
C TYR A 295 5.23 2.00 0.32
N TYR A 296 4.02 1.90 0.86
CA TYR A 296 3.31 0.64 1.04
C TYR A 296 1.92 0.74 0.39
N ASN A 297 1.35 -0.37 -0.06
CA ASN A 297 0.16 -0.40 -0.90
C ASN A 297 -1.09 0.03 -0.13
N PHE A 298 -1.22 -0.41 1.12
CA PHE A 298 -2.27 -0.01 2.06
C PHE A 298 -1.79 -0.26 3.49
N CYS A 299 -2.52 0.23 4.47
CA CYS A 299 -2.32 -0.12 5.88
C CYS A 299 -3.59 -0.68 6.51
N VAL A 300 -3.42 -1.40 7.61
CA VAL A 300 -4.49 -1.68 8.55
C VAL A 300 -4.61 -0.48 9.48
N ALA A 301 -5.83 0.06 9.59
CA ALA A 301 -6.15 1.17 10.49
C ALA A 301 -7.41 0.84 11.30
N LYS A 302 -7.51 1.42 12.49
CA LYS A 302 -8.65 1.24 13.39
C LYS A 302 -9.79 2.18 13.02
N LEU A 303 -11.02 1.73 13.22
CA LEU A 303 -12.19 2.59 13.10
C LEU A 303 -12.35 3.44 14.37
N PRO A 304 -12.58 4.76 14.26
CA PRO A 304 -12.82 5.60 15.43
C PRO A 304 -14.06 5.14 16.20
N ALA A 305 -14.00 5.22 17.53
CA ALA A 305 -15.16 4.93 18.38
C ALA A 305 -16.30 5.95 18.19
N ASP A 306 -15.96 7.20 17.85
CA ASP A 306 -16.96 8.23 17.53
C ASP A 306 -17.59 7.98 16.15
N VAL A 307 -18.90 7.75 16.17
CA VAL A 307 -19.74 7.55 14.98
C VAL A 307 -19.64 8.72 13.99
N LYS A 308 -19.44 9.96 14.45
CA LYS A 308 -19.28 11.13 13.56
C LYS A 308 -18.00 11.04 12.74
N LEU A 309 -16.88 10.70 13.38
CA LEU A 309 -15.59 10.52 12.72
C LEU A 309 -15.62 9.32 11.76
N ALA A 310 -16.26 8.22 12.18
CA ALA A 310 -16.46 7.06 11.33
C ALA A 310 -17.31 7.38 10.07
N ARG A 311 -18.42 8.14 10.22
CA ARG A 311 -19.23 8.61 9.09
C ARG A 311 -18.47 9.55 8.15
N ALA A 312 -17.54 10.35 8.69
CA ALA A 312 -16.63 11.18 7.90
C ALA A 312 -15.53 10.38 7.16
N ARG A 313 -15.55 9.05 7.30
CA ARG A 313 -14.58 8.08 6.76
C ARG A 313 -13.16 8.33 7.26
N MET A 314 -13.03 8.76 8.52
CA MET A 314 -11.74 8.89 9.18
C MET A 314 -11.32 7.56 9.80
N VAL A 315 -10.02 7.37 9.95
CA VAL A 315 -9.42 6.18 10.57
C VAL A 315 -8.38 6.58 11.62
N GLU A 316 -8.17 5.73 12.61
CA GLU A 316 -7.12 5.91 13.63
C GLU A 316 -5.96 4.95 13.36
N GLY A 317 -4.72 5.42 13.52
CA GLY A 317 -3.53 4.62 13.24
C GLY A 317 -2.51 5.42 12.42
N PRO A 318 -1.73 4.80 11.52
CA PRO A 318 -1.76 3.42 11.01
C PRO A 318 -1.21 2.35 11.98
N LEU A 319 -1.71 1.10 11.86
CA LEU A 319 -1.31 -0.04 12.72
C LEU A 319 -0.24 -0.93 12.06
N ILE A 320 -0.55 -1.47 10.88
CA ILE A 320 0.29 -2.42 10.15
C ILE A 320 0.36 -1.94 8.69
N ALA A 321 1.55 -1.77 8.14
CA ALA A 321 1.72 -1.50 6.71
C ALA A 321 1.65 -2.79 5.90
N VAL A 322 1.18 -2.74 4.66
CA VAL A 322 1.24 -3.89 3.73
C VAL A 322 1.94 -3.47 2.44
N HIS A 323 3.05 -4.14 2.14
CA HIS A 323 3.88 -3.89 0.97
C HIS A 323 3.97 -5.15 0.10
N CYS A 324 3.42 -5.09 -1.11
CA CYS A 324 3.45 -6.17 -2.09
C CYS A 324 4.38 -5.77 -3.25
N ARG A 325 5.43 -6.57 -3.50
CA ARG A 325 6.36 -6.32 -4.61
C ARG A 325 5.72 -6.63 -5.94
N SER A 326 6.04 -5.81 -6.93
CA SER A 326 5.79 -6.11 -8.34
C SER A 326 6.87 -7.04 -8.90
N GLU A 327 8.08 -6.93 -8.38
CA GLU A 327 9.25 -7.66 -8.87
C GLU A 327 9.19 -9.13 -8.43
N VAL A 328 9.67 -9.98 -9.33
CA VAL A 328 9.78 -11.44 -9.12
C VAL A 328 11.22 -11.93 -9.18
N ARG A 329 12.17 -11.03 -9.50
CA ARG A 329 13.61 -11.29 -9.55
C ARG A 329 14.36 -10.31 -8.65
N PHE A 330 15.30 -10.83 -7.87
CA PHE A 330 16.00 -10.04 -6.85
C PHE A 330 17.52 -10.06 -7.02
N LYS A 331 18.11 -11.15 -7.56
CA LYS A 331 19.54 -11.27 -7.82
C LYS A 331 19.85 -11.01 -9.29
N SER A 332 21.00 -10.37 -9.52
CA SER A 332 21.48 -10.10 -10.86
C SER A 332 21.88 -11.40 -11.56
N ARG A 333 21.49 -11.56 -12.82
CA ARG A 333 21.93 -12.65 -13.70
C ARG A 333 22.47 -12.02 -14.98
N ASP A 334 23.60 -12.54 -15.45
CA ASP A 334 24.21 -12.08 -16.70
C ASP A 334 23.21 -12.21 -17.86
N GLY A 335 23.02 -11.12 -18.62
CA GLY A 335 22.16 -11.09 -19.82
C GLY A 335 20.69 -10.65 -19.62
N LEU A 336 20.23 -10.40 -18.39
CA LEU A 336 18.82 -10.05 -18.09
C LEU A 336 18.56 -8.56 -17.83
N LEU A 337 19.53 -7.68 -18.09
CA LEU A 337 19.43 -6.22 -17.93
C LEU A 337 18.81 -5.52 -19.15
N GLY A 338 17.91 -6.20 -19.87
CA GLY A 338 17.15 -5.57 -20.95
C GLY A 338 16.22 -4.46 -20.40
N PRO A 339 15.84 -3.46 -21.21
CA PRO A 339 14.93 -2.37 -20.81
C PRO A 339 13.56 -2.82 -20.28
N THR A 340 13.18 -4.08 -20.54
CA THR A 340 11.92 -4.72 -20.14
C THR A 340 12.03 -5.54 -18.85
N SER A 341 13.17 -5.51 -18.17
CA SER A 341 13.41 -6.29 -16.96
C SER A 341 12.94 -5.56 -15.70
N ASP A 342 12.05 -6.18 -14.92
CA ASP A 342 11.56 -5.68 -13.63
C ASP A 342 12.61 -5.78 -12.49
N PHE A 343 13.89 -5.92 -12.83
CA PHE A 343 14.97 -6.11 -11.88
C PHE A 343 15.39 -4.79 -11.22
N VAL A 344 15.20 -4.69 -9.90
CA VAL A 344 15.58 -3.51 -9.09
C VAL A 344 16.73 -3.76 -8.10
N GLY A 345 17.07 -5.03 -7.85
CA GLY A 345 18.17 -5.46 -6.97
C GLY A 345 17.81 -5.58 -5.47
N GLU A 346 18.44 -6.54 -4.78
CA GLU A 346 18.18 -6.84 -3.35
C GLU A 346 18.46 -5.66 -2.41
N LYS A 347 19.50 -4.85 -2.70
CA LYS A 347 19.87 -3.68 -1.89
C LYS A 347 18.75 -2.64 -1.85
N TYR A 348 18.17 -2.38 -3.01
CA TYR A 348 17.05 -1.46 -3.14
C TYR A 348 15.77 -2.04 -2.51
N ASP A 349 15.54 -3.36 -2.61
CA ASP A 349 14.38 -3.99 -1.96
C ASP A 349 14.40 -3.79 -0.43
N LEU A 350 15.54 -4.05 0.22
CA LEU A 350 15.67 -3.79 1.66
C LEU A 350 15.54 -2.29 1.98
N PHE A 351 16.15 -1.43 1.16
CA PHE A 351 16.09 0.02 1.34
C PHE A 351 14.66 0.56 1.33
N ARG A 352 13.81 0.13 0.36
CA ARG A 352 12.41 0.56 0.31
C ARG A 352 11.55 -0.07 1.40
N GLU A 353 11.83 -1.31 1.81
CA GLU A 353 11.11 -1.99 2.88
C GLU A 353 11.33 -1.29 4.24
N VAL A 354 12.60 -1.03 4.58
CA VAL A 354 12.95 -0.26 5.80
C VAL A 354 12.45 1.18 5.70
N GLY A 355 12.53 1.80 4.52
CA GLY A 355 11.94 3.11 4.28
C GLY A 355 10.43 3.14 4.55
N GLY A 356 9.69 2.09 4.14
CA GLY A 356 8.25 1.98 4.38
C GLY A 356 7.91 1.80 5.86
N LEU A 357 8.72 1.03 6.60
CA LEU A 357 8.61 0.89 8.06
C LEU A 357 8.93 2.23 8.76
N LEU A 358 9.95 2.96 8.33
CA LEU A 358 10.25 4.30 8.86
C LEU A 358 9.17 5.32 8.52
N MET A 359 8.55 5.23 7.34
CA MET A 359 7.40 6.04 6.98
C MET A 359 6.22 5.77 7.93
N LEU A 360 5.94 4.49 8.21
CA LEU A 360 4.92 4.07 9.17
C LEU A 360 5.20 4.61 10.58
N ALA A 361 6.44 4.47 11.06
CA ALA A 361 6.85 4.99 12.36
C ALA A 361 6.74 6.52 12.45
N LYS A 362 7.15 7.25 11.41
CA LYS A 362 6.98 8.71 11.35
C LYS A 362 5.51 9.13 11.37
N GLN A 363 4.63 8.39 10.70
CA GLN A 363 3.19 8.67 10.73
C GLN A 363 2.63 8.49 12.14
N ARG A 364 2.93 7.36 12.79
CA ARG A 364 2.55 7.10 14.19
C ARG A 364 3.12 8.17 15.12
N ALA A 365 4.35 8.63 14.88
CA ALA A 365 5.01 9.65 15.68
C ALA A 365 4.32 11.03 15.67
N ARG A 366 3.40 11.27 14.74
CA ARG A 366 2.60 12.51 14.65
C ARG A 366 1.47 12.60 15.67
N GLU A 367 1.24 11.57 16.48
CA GLU A 367 0.28 11.63 17.57
C GLU A 367 0.50 12.88 18.45
N GLY A 368 -0.57 13.63 18.69
CA GLY A 368 -0.54 14.88 19.44
C GLY A 368 0.13 16.07 18.72
N GLN A 369 0.77 15.85 17.57
CA GLN A 369 1.40 16.92 16.80
C GLN A 369 0.37 17.67 15.95
N LYS A 370 0.51 18.99 15.89
CA LYS A 370 -0.26 19.84 14.98
C LYS A 370 0.65 20.30 13.85
N LEU A 371 0.12 20.27 12.64
CA LEU A 371 0.81 20.83 11.49
C LEU A 371 1.07 22.32 11.75
N SER A 372 2.33 22.73 11.61
CA SER A 372 2.69 24.15 11.62
C SER A 372 1.90 24.88 10.54
N LYS A 373 1.21 25.96 10.94
CA LYS A 373 0.57 26.86 9.98
C LYS A 373 1.60 27.67 9.21
N GLU A 374 2.75 27.91 9.82
CA GLU A 374 3.84 28.69 9.23
C GLU A 374 4.76 27.81 8.37
N PRO A 375 5.27 28.36 7.26
CA PRO A 375 6.24 27.68 6.41
C PRO A 375 7.54 27.47 7.18
N ARG A 376 8.16 26.31 6.97
CA ARG A 376 9.46 26.00 7.56
C ARG A 376 10.58 26.70 6.79
N GLU A 377 11.75 26.83 7.40
CA GLU A 377 12.94 27.47 6.80
C GLU A 377 13.31 26.87 5.42
N ASP A 378 13.10 25.57 5.23
CA ASP A 378 13.34 24.87 3.95
C ASP A 378 12.35 25.27 2.84
N GLN A 379 11.22 25.89 3.19
CA GLN A 379 10.26 26.49 2.27
C GLN A 379 10.59 27.96 2.02
N TRP A 380 11.88 28.25 1.83
CA TRP A 380 12.39 29.61 1.60
C TRP A 380 11.64 30.35 0.48
N TRP A 381 11.13 29.64 -0.52
CA TRP A 381 10.35 30.19 -1.63
C TRP A 381 8.99 30.77 -1.24
N ALA A 382 8.51 30.45 -0.04
CA ALA A 382 7.29 30.99 0.59
C ALA A 382 7.59 32.06 1.66
N ILE A 383 8.86 32.24 2.05
CA ILE A 383 9.29 33.15 3.12
C ILE A 383 10.09 34.33 2.56
N LYS A 384 10.99 34.07 1.61
CA LYS A 384 11.84 35.08 0.99
C LYS A 384 11.06 35.79 -0.12
N THR A 385 11.12 37.12 -0.10
CA THR A 385 10.64 37.98 -1.17
C THR A 385 11.31 37.62 -2.48
N ARG A 386 10.53 37.59 -3.57
CA ARG A 386 11.05 37.36 -4.93
C ARG A 386 11.40 38.69 -5.59
N TRP A 387 12.22 38.64 -6.63
CA TRP A 387 12.69 39.80 -7.39
C TRP A 387 11.53 40.74 -7.77
N GLY A 388 11.64 42.02 -7.39
CA GLY A 388 10.71 43.09 -7.79
C GLY A 388 9.38 43.17 -7.03
N GLY A 389 9.13 42.32 -6.02
CA GLY A 389 7.95 42.41 -5.15
C GLY A 389 8.31 43.01 -3.79
N GLY A 390 7.43 43.88 -3.25
CA GLY A 390 7.53 44.38 -1.87
C GLY A 390 7.45 43.25 -0.82
N GLU A 391 7.51 43.59 0.46
CA GLU A 391 7.43 42.62 1.58
C GLU A 391 6.13 41.79 1.49
N THR A 392 6.18 40.59 0.91
CA THR A 392 5.01 39.71 0.85
C THR A 392 4.81 39.05 2.22
N LYS A 393 3.81 39.49 2.97
CA LYS A 393 3.41 38.82 4.21
C LYS A 393 2.68 37.52 3.89
N TRP A 394 2.91 36.51 4.72
CA TRP A 394 2.40 35.17 4.52
C TRP A 394 0.87 35.16 4.35
N GLY A 395 0.38 34.50 3.31
CA GLY A 395 -1.05 34.37 3.03
C GLY A 395 -1.71 35.59 2.39
N GLN A 396 -0.96 36.66 2.09
CA GLN A 396 -1.45 37.88 1.42
C GLN A 396 -1.47 37.70 -0.12
N LEU A 397 -2.59 38.00 -0.80
CA LEU A 397 -2.58 38.10 -2.26
C LEU A 397 -1.78 39.36 -2.67
N ALA A 398 -1.18 39.35 -3.87
CA ALA A 398 -0.58 40.56 -4.45
C ALA A 398 -1.55 41.75 -4.57
N ASN A 399 -2.86 41.48 -4.53
CA ASN A 399 -3.94 42.48 -4.60
C ASN A 399 -4.51 42.86 -3.22
N GLU A 400 -4.08 42.21 -2.13
CA GLU A 400 -4.51 42.56 -0.77
C GLU A 400 -3.70 43.78 -0.31
N ILE A 401 -4.08 44.96 -0.80
CA ILE A 401 -3.57 46.24 -0.30
C ILE A 401 -4.41 46.58 0.94
N PHE A 402 -3.78 46.84 2.07
CA PHE A 402 -4.50 47.39 3.22
C PHE A 402 -4.86 48.84 2.91
N GLU A 403 -6.05 49.30 3.28
CA GLU A 403 -6.43 50.72 3.12
C GLU A 403 -5.39 51.65 3.75
N ASP A 404 -4.79 51.20 4.86
CA ASP A 404 -3.75 51.95 5.57
C ASP A 404 -2.45 52.09 4.77
N GLU A 405 -2.27 51.35 3.68
CA GLU A 405 -1.11 51.42 2.77
C GLU A 405 -1.50 51.95 1.39
N ASP A 406 -2.67 52.60 1.27
CA ASP A 406 -3.11 53.26 0.05
C ASP A 406 -2.11 54.37 -0.34
N PRO A 407 -1.42 54.25 -1.49
CA PRO A 407 -0.45 55.24 -1.96
C PRO A 407 -1.09 56.59 -2.33
N SER A 408 -2.42 56.66 -2.46
CA SER A 408 -3.14 57.88 -2.80
C SER A 408 -3.37 58.81 -1.62
N TRP A 409 -3.20 58.33 -0.37
CA TRP A 409 -3.37 59.15 0.82
C TRP A 409 -2.12 59.97 1.12
N SER A 410 -2.29 61.26 1.41
CA SER A 410 -1.22 62.05 1.99
C SER A 410 -0.89 61.54 3.42
N PRO A 411 0.34 61.76 3.93
CA PRO A 411 0.70 61.36 5.30
C PRO A 411 -0.22 61.94 6.39
N GLU A 412 -0.77 63.13 6.18
CA GLU A 412 -1.72 63.77 7.09
C GLU A 412 -3.11 63.13 7.02
N GLU A 413 -3.60 62.85 5.81
CA GLU A 413 -4.89 62.19 5.56
C GLU A 413 -4.91 60.76 6.12
N ARG A 414 -3.79 60.03 5.97
CA ARG A 414 -3.59 58.72 6.60
C ARG A 414 -3.73 58.78 8.12
N ARG A 415 -3.15 59.81 8.76
CA ARG A 415 -3.23 59.99 10.22
C ARG A 415 -4.66 60.27 10.68
N LEU A 416 -5.36 61.15 9.97
CA LEU A 416 -6.76 61.49 10.26
C LEU A 416 -7.69 60.27 10.10
N GLN A 417 -7.47 59.44 9.08
CA GLN A 417 -8.27 58.25 8.86
C GLN A 417 -8.07 57.19 9.94
N LEU A 418 -6.82 57.02 10.41
CA LEU A 418 -6.50 56.14 11.55
C LEU A 418 -7.14 56.64 12.86
N GLU A 419 -7.11 57.95 13.11
CA GLU A 419 -7.72 58.56 14.30
C GLU A 419 -9.25 58.44 14.28
N LYS A 420 -9.88 58.67 13.13
CA LYS A 420 -11.32 58.45 12.93
C LYS A 420 -11.70 57.00 13.23
N ARG A 421 -10.90 56.03 12.78
CA ARG A 421 -11.15 54.60 13.03
C ARG A 421 -10.98 54.22 14.50
N ALA A 422 -9.94 54.74 15.16
CA ALA A 422 -9.74 54.50 16.59
C ALA A 422 -10.94 55.01 17.41
N LYS A 423 -11.53 56.13 16.97
CA LYS A 423 -12.76 56.67 17.55
C LYS A 423 -13.98 55.77 17.28
N GLU A 424 -14.19 55.34 16.04
CA GLU A 424 -15.28 54.41 15.67
C GLU A 424 -15.18 53.06 16.40
N GLU A 425 -13.98 52.50 16.55
CA GLU A 425 -13.76 51.25 17.30
C GLU A 425 -14.00 51.44 18.81
N GLY A 426 -13.61 52.59 19.35
CA GLY A 426 -13.93 52.99 20.72
C GLY A 426 -15.43 53.12 20.95
N GLU A 427 -16.15 53.74 20.01
CA GLU A 427 -17.61 53.86 20.03
C GLU A 427 -18.30 52.48 19.93
N ARG A 428 -17.80 51.60 19.07
CA ARG A 428 -18.32 50.23 18.93
C ARG A 428 -18.10 49.40 20.20
N LYS A 429 -16.89 49.43 20.78
CA LYS A 429 -16.61 48.79 22.07
C LYS A 429 -17.50 49.33 23.18
N ARG A 430 -17.80 50.63 23.16
CA ARG A 430 -18.72 51.27 24.12
C ARG A 430 -20.17 50.85 23.91
N ALA A 431 -20.60 50.69 22.66
CA ALA A 431 -21.93 50.18 22.31
C ALA A 431 -22.10 48.70 22.67
N ASP A 432 -21.09 47.86 22.40
CA ASP A 432 -21.08 46.45 22.78
C ASP A 432 -21.07 46.29 24.31
N ALA A 433 -20.32 47.13 25.03
CA ALA A 433 -20.34 47.17 26.49
C ALA A 433 -21.69 47.66 27.05
N ALA A 434 -22.34 48.63 26.39
CA ALA A 434 -23.67 49.10 26.76
C ALA A 434 -24.73 48.01 26.52
N SER A 435 -24.68 47.29 25.40
CA SER A 435 -25.58 46.16 25.11
C SER A 435 -25.37 44.98 26.06
N ALA A 436 -24.12 44.68 26.44
CA ALA A 436 -23.80 43.67 27.44
C ALA A 436 -24.24 44.08 28.86
N ALA A 437 -24.24 45.38 29.18
CA ALA A 437 -24.80 45.90 30.42
C ALA A 437 -26.34 45.81 30.44
N ASP A 438 -26.99 46.06 29.30
CA ASP A 438 -28.45 46.02 29.15
C ASP A 438 -29.01 44.58 29.31
N LEU A 439 -28.28 43.58 28.79
CA LEU A 439 -28.58 42.15 28.99
C LEU A 439 -28.49 41.71 30.46
N ASN A 440 -27.66 42.37 31.26
CA ASN A 440 -27.49 42.06 32.69
C ASN A 440 -28.52 42.77 33.59
N SER A 441 -29.29 43.73 33.07
CA SER A 441 -30.35 44.44 33.80
C SER A 441 -31.77 43.89 33.61
N LEU A 442 -31.94 42.81 32.83
CA LEU A 442 -33.24 42.17 32.63
C LEU A 442 -33.67 41.40 33.89
N LYS A 443 -34.80 41.80 34.48
CA LYS A 443 -35.41 41.04 35.59
C LYS A 443 -36.03 39.74 35.05
N PRO A 444 -35.94 38.62 35.79
CA PRO A 444 -36.43 37.31 35.33
C PRO A 444 -37.95 37.22 35.08
N GLU A 445 -38.73 38.23 35.46
CA GLU A 445 -40.19 38.26 35.28
C GLU A 445 -40.62 38.61 33.83
N ASP A 446 -39.78 39.28 33.04
CA ASP A 446 -40.08 39.62 31.64
C ASP A 446 -39.81 38.45 30.66
N LEU A 447 -39.31 37.32 31.15
CA LEU A 447 -38.98 36.12 30.35
C LEU A 447 -40.13 35.08 30.30
N MET A 448 -41.22 35.28 31.03
CA MET A 448 -42.29 34.26 31.19
C MET A 448 -43.68 34.67 30.69
N SER A 449 -43.84 35.80 30.00
CA SER A 449 -45.13 36.21 29.40
C SER A 449 -45.11 36.14 27.87
N ASN A 450 -45.14 34.93 27.31
CA ASN A 450 -45.92 34.58 26.11
C ASN A 450 -45.58 33.16 25.62
N THR A 451 -46.09 32.15 26.32
CA THR A 451 -46.34 30.84 25.73
C THR A 451 -47.77 30.78 25.22
N SER A 452 -47.99 31.18 23.96
CA SER A 452 -49.17 30.74 23.19
C SER A 452 -49.00 30.96 21.69
N ALA A 453 -49.12 29.86 20.93
CA ALA A 453 -49.32 29.73 19.47
C ALA A 453 -48.11 30.13 18.57
N SER A 454 -47.73 29.42 17.51
CA SER A 454 -48.30 28.30 16.77
C SER A 454 -47.19 27.62 15.94
N ASN A 455 -47.34 26.32 15.70
CA ASN A 455 -46.54 25.53 14.75
C ASN A 455 -46.81 26.02 13.32
N GLU A 456 -45.95 26.85 12.72
CA GLU A 456 -45.82 26.94 11.26
C GLU A 456 -44.39 27.25 10.82
N ARG A 457 -43.92 26.42 9.88
CA ARG A 457 -42.63 26.50 9.19
C ARG A 457 -42.61 27.78 8.31
N PRO A 458 -41.70 28.75 8.48
CA PRO A 458 -41.75 29.96 7.67
C PRO A 458 -41.29 29.66 6.24
N LYS A 459 -42.25 29.60 5.31
CA LYS A 459 -42.01 29.74 3.88
C LYS A 459 -41.45 31.15 3.62
N LYS A 460 -40.37 31.22 2.84
CA LYS A 460 -39.80 32.44 2.25
C LYS A 460 -40.92 33.30 1.67
N LYS A 461 -41.30 34.36 2.38
CA LYS A 461 -42.11 35.45 1.84
C LYS A 461 -41.19 36.65 1.65
N LYS A 462 -40.94 36.96 0.38
CA LYS A 462 -40.21 38.12 -0.12
C LYS A 462 -40.95 39.36 0.36
N LYS A 463 -40.44 40.02 1.40
CA LYS A 463 -40.92 41.34 1.84
C LYS A 463 -40.03 42.38 1.17
N SER A 464 -40.55 42.94 0.07
CA SER A 464 -40.10 44.19 -0.50
C SER A 464 -40.50 45.31 0.46
N GLY A 465 -39.52 46.06 0.95
CA GLY A 465 -39.73 47.20 1.82
C GLY A 465 -38.41 47.56 2.48
N GLU A 466 -37.70 48.49 1.84
CA GLU A 466 -36.69 49.39 2.41
C GLU A 466 -35.70 48.76 3.40
N ASP A 467 -34.63 48.19 2.84
CA ASP A 467 -33.27 48.41 3.33
C ASP A 467 -32.33 48.17 2.16
N ASN A 468 -32.23 49.20 1.31
CA ASN A 468 -31.25 49.27 0.24
C ASN A 468 -29.87 49.66 0.84
N ALA A 469 -29.45 48.97 1.90
CA ALA A 469 -28.07 49.01 2.38
C ALA A 469 -27.24 48.20 1.39
N SER A 470 -26.53 48.92 0.53
CA SER A 470 -25.69 48.35 -0.50
C SER A 470 -24.77 47.26 0.07
N SER A 471 -24.65 46.14 -0.63
CA SER A 471 -23.64 45.10 -0.39
C SER A 471 -22.19 45.61 -0.55
N LYS A 472 -21.94 46.93 -0.61
CA LYS A 472 -20.63 47.55 -0.79
C LYS A 472 -19.83 47.72 0.52
N ASP A 473 -20.44 47.52 1.68
CA ASP A 473 -19.79 47.80 2.98
C ASP A 473 -19.47 46.56 3.85
N LYS A 474 -19.25 45.40 3.23
CA LYS A 474 -18.55 44.32 3.95
C LYS A 474 -17.04 44.54 3.85
N ALA A 475 -16.55 45.47 4.68
CA ALA A 475 -15.12 45.64 4.91
C ALA A 475 -14.53 44.30 5.40
N GLU A 476 -13.64 43.70 4.61
CA GLU A 476 -12.89 42.52 5.03
C GLU A 476 -11.72 42.97 5.91
N TYR A 477 -11.56 42.33 7.07
CA TYR A 477 -10.46 42.59 7.99
C TYR A 477 -9.53 41.38 8.05
N LYS A 478 -8.22 41.63 7.99
CA LYS A 478 -7.17 40.61 8.13
C LYS A 478 -6.04 41.19 8.97
N ASP A 479 -5.57 40.43 9.95
CA ASP A 479 -4.55 40.86 10.94
C ASP A 479 -4.88 42.20 11.62
N GLY A 480 -6.17 42.45 11.89
CA GLY A 480 -6.66 43.68 12.53
C GLY A 480 -6.72 44.91 11.61
N LYS A 481 -6.35 44.78 10.33
CA LYS A 481 -6.37 45.87 9.34
C LYS A 481 -7.45 45.64 8.30
N ARG A 482 -8.05 46.74 7.81
CA ARG A 482 -9.08 46.73 6.77
C ARG A 482 -8.41 46.54 5.40
N LEU A 483 -8.84 45.53 4.64
CA LEU A 483 -8.45 45.35 3.25
C LEU A 483 -9.17 46.39 2.39
N MET A 484 -8.44 46.99 1.44
CA MET A 484 -9.06 47.73 0.35
C MET A 484 -10.05 46.85 -0.38
N TYR A 485 -11.25 47.35 -0.61
CA TYR A 485 -12.24 46.67 -1.44
C TYR A 485 -11.69 46.55 -2.87
N THR A 486 -11.17 45.37 -3.19
CA THR A 486 -10.81 45.02 -4.55
C THR A 486 -11.95 44.18 -5.12
N PRO A 487 -12.63 44.61 -6.20
CA PRO A 487 -13.71 43.83 -6.79
C PRO A 487 -13.17 42.42 -7.11
N PRO A 488 -13.83 41.35 -6.64
CA PRO A 488 -13.29 40.01 -6.77
C PRO A 488 -13.09 39.69 -8.26
N LEU A 489 -11.86 39.38 -8.65
CA LEU A 489 -11.62 38.81 -9.98
C LEU A 489 -12.53 37.59 -10.14
N ARG A 490 -13.35 37.59 -11.19
CA ARG A 490 -14.56 36.75 -11.36
C ARG A 490 -14.34 35.23 -11.29
N ARG A 491 -13.12 34.75 -11.05
CA ARG A 491 -12.76 33.32 -11.03
C ARG A 491 -11.97 32.99 -9.77
N LYS A 492 -12.61 32.23 -8.87
CA LYS A 492 -12.04 31.71 -7.62
C LYS A 492 -10.68 31.01 -7.81
N TRP A 493 -10.53 30.23 -8.89
CA TRP A 493 -9.28 29.54 -9.20
C TRP A 493 -8.11 30.47 -9.53
N TYR A 494 -8.37 31.64 -10.13
CA TYR A 494 -7.34 32.62 -10.47
C TYR A 494 -6.83 33.32 -9.20
N GLN A 495 -7.74 33.65 -8.28
CA GLN A 495 -7.39 34.17 -6.96
C GLN A 495 -6.59 33.14 -6.16
N ASP A 496 -6.93 31.85 -6.27
CA ASP A 496 -6.16 30.80 -5.59
C ASP A 496 -4.77 30.59 -6.18
N TRP A 497 -4.56 30.87 -7.48
CA TRP A 497 -3.25 30.86 -8.14
C TRP A 497 -2.34 32.04 -7.73
N LEU A 498 -2.92 33.19 -7.40
CA LEU A 498 -2.19 34.37 -6.90
C LEU A 498 -1.74 34.23 -5.44
N LYS A 499 -2.28 33.25 -4.70
CA LYS A 499 -1.88 32.97 -3.32
C LYS A 499 -0.64 32.10 -3.33
N ILE A 500 0.53 32.71 -3.10
CA ILE A 500 1.74 31.94 -2.82
C ILE A 500 1.58 31.29 -1.45
N ARG A 501 1.35 29.97 -1.44
CA ARG A 501 1.24 29.16 -0.22
C ARG A 501 2.15 27.95 -0.34
N PRO A 502 2.70 27.46 0.78
CA PRO A 502 3.27 26.12 0.85
C PRO A 502 2.35 25.11 0.18
N ASN A 503 2.92 24.11 -0.49
CA ASN A 503 2.15 22.96 -0.95
C ASN A 503 1.35 22.40 0.24
N SER A 504 0.17 21.84 -0.06
CA SER A 504 -0.64 21.17 0.96
C SER A 504 0.23 20.18 1.75
N PRO A 505 0.03 20.05 3.07
CA PRO A 505 0.80 19.13 3.87
C PRO A 505 0.80 17.72 3.28
N ASN A 506 1.90 17.00 3.49
CA ASN A 506 2.00 15.60 3.11
C ASN A 506 1.16 14.69 4.00
N TRP A 507 0.61 15.22 5.11
CA TRP A 507 -0.19 14.48 6.06
C TRP A 507 -1.57 14.18 5.45
N ASP A 508 -1.99 12.93 5.57
CA ASP A 508 -3.35 12.53 5.23
C ASP A 508 -4.37 13.11 6.22
N GLU A 509 -5.32 13.91 5.72
CA GLU A 509 -6.38 14.56 6.51
C GLU A 509 -7.42 13.57 7.05
N LYS A 510 -7.49 12.35 6.49
CA LYS A 510 -8.43 11.32 6.90
C LYS A 510 -7.86 10.39 7.97
N ILE A 511 -6.58 10.51 8.31
CA ILE A 511 -5.94 9.73 9.36
C ILE A 511 -5.83 10.56 10.64
N ILE A 512 -6.31 9.98 11.74
CA ILE A 512 -6.05 10.43 13.11
C ILE A 512 -4.82 9.67 13.59
N TYR A 513 -3.66 10.32 13.55
CA TYR A 513 -2.39 9.70 13.91
C TYR A 513 -2.35 9.33 15.40
N LYS A 514 -2.16 8.04 15.68
CA LYS A 514 -2.03 7.48 17.04
C LYS A 514 -0.99 6.37 17.07
N ARG A 515 -0.24 6.24 18.17
CA ARG A 515 0.73 5.16 18.43
C ARG A 515 0.07 3.97 19.11
N ILE A 516 -1.03 3.49 18.54
CA ILE A 516 -1.79 2.35 19.09
C ILE A 516 -0.86 1.13 19.19
N GLY A 517 -0.89 0.46 20.36
CA GLY A 517 -0.08 -0.72 20.64
C GLY A 517 1.36 -0.44 21.09
N MET A 518 1.81 0.82 21.13
CA MET A 518 3.10 1.20 21.74
C MET A 518 3.10 0.79 23.22
N GLN A 519 4.23 0.31 23.74
CA GLN A 519 4.34 -0.05 25.16
C GLN A 519 4.36 1.21 26.03
N ASN A 520 3.56 1.22 27.10
CA ASN A 520 3.55 2.33 28.06
C ASN A 520 4.92 2.51 28.70
N GLN A 521 5.26 3.76 29.06
CA GLN A 521 6.53 4.12 29.70
C GLN A 521 6.81 3.35 31.01
N GLU A 522 5.76 2.87 31.68
CA GLU A 522 5.87 2.07 32.92
C GLU A 522 6.28 0.62 32.67
N ASN A 523 5.95 0.05 31.51
CA ASN A 523 6.15 -1.37 31.17
C ASN A 523 7.20 -1.60 30.06
N GLY A 524 7.76 -0.54 29.47
CA GLY A 524 8.71 -0.60 28.36
C GLY A 524 9.88 0.38 28.53
N LYS A 525 10.99 0.13 27.82
CA LYS A 525 12.13 1.07 27.74
C LYS A 525 11.61 2.36 27.09
N GLY A 526 11.61 3.48 27.80
CA GLY A 526 11.02 4.74 27.34
C GLY A 526 11.48 5.15 25.94
N GLY A 527 10.55 5.66 25.12
CA GLY A 527 10.83 6.22 23.79
C GLY A 527 10.90 5.24 22.61
N TRP A 528 10.71 3.93 22.82
CA TRP A 528 10.72 2.92 21.76
C TRP A 528 9.31 2.62 21.21
N ASP A 529 9.16 2.63 19.88
CA ASP A 529 7.95 2.15 19.18
C ASP A 529 8.29 0.92 18.31
N ASP A 530 7.41 -0.08 18.36
CA ASP A 530 7.49 -1.28 17.53
C ASP A 530 6.45 -1.17 16.41
N VAL A 531 6.92 -1.05 15.18
CA VAL A 531 6.06 -0.95 14.00
C VAL A 531 6.12 -2.21 13.16
N TYR A 532 5.00 -2.56 12.53
CA TYR A 532 4.85 -3.83 11.82
C TYR A 532 4.48 -3.65 10.35
N MET A 533 5.01 -4.52 9.51
CA MET A 533 4.69 -4.58 8.09
C MET A 533 4.44 -6.03 7.66
N ILE A 534 3.43 -6.24 6.82
CA ILE A 534 3.26 -7.48 6.07
C ILE A 534 3.86 -7.25 4.69
N SER A 535 4.82 -8.07 4.34
CA SER A 535 5.62 -7.95 3.13
C SER A 535 5.35 -9.14 2.24
N SER A 536 5.03 -8.93 0.96
CA SER A 536 4.73 -10.02 0.04
C SER A 536 5.57 -9.96 -1.24
N VAL A 537 6.05 -11.12 -1.66
CA VAL A 537 6.85 -11.38 -2.86
C VAL A 537 6.28 -12.62 -3.54
N ASN A 538 6.14 -12.60 -4.87
CA ASN A 538 5.55 -13.72 -5.63
C ASN A 538 4.16 -14.11 -5.09
N HIS A 539 4.02 -15.34 -4.59
CA HIS A 539 2.85 -15.85 -3.87
C HIS A 539 3.12 -16.09 -2.37
N HIS A 540 4.21 -15.53 -1.84
CA HIS A 540 4.59 -15.64 -0.44
C HIS A 540 4.36 -14.32 0.31
N ALA A 541 4.22 -14.40 1.63
CA ALA A 541 4.20 -13.25 2.51
C ALA A 541 4.98 -13.51 3.81
N CYS A 542 5.53 -12.46 4.40
CA CYS A 542 6.22 -12.48 5.68
C CYS A 542 5.78 -11.28 6.55
N VAL A 543 6.10 -11.34 7.84
CA VAL A 543 5.86 -10.26 8.80
C VAL A 543 7.21 -9.66 9.19
N LEU A 544 7.28 -8.32 9.18
CA LEU A 544 8.39 -7.55 9.72
C LEU A 544 7.97 -6.79 10.96
N ARG A 545 8.88 -6.74 11.93
CA ARG A 545 8.87 -5.82 13.07
C ARG A 545 10.08 -4.92 13.00
N MET A 546 9.90 -3.61 13.18
CA MET A 546 10.99 -2.67 13.42
C MET A 546 10.80 -1.97 14.76
N SER A 547 11.77 -2.11 15.67
CA SER A 547 11.87 -1.25 16.86
C SER A 547 12.68 0.00 16.51
N VAL A 548 12.10 1.17 16.73
CA VAL A 548 12.76 2.46 16.49
C VAL A 548 12.57 3.39 17.68
N HIS A 549 13.62 4.12 18.05
CA HIS A 549 13.58 5.08 19.13
C HIS A 549 13.11 6.46 18.63
N GLU A 550 12.37 7.20 19.45
CA GLU A 550 11.86 8.54 19.10
C GLU A 550 12.98 9.53 18.71
N LYS A 551 14.14 9.45 19.36
CA LYS A 551 15.33 10.26 19.01
C LYS A 551 15.84 9.96 17.60
N TYR A 552 15.68 8.73 17.11
CA TYR A 552 16.04 8.38 15.74
C TYR A 552 15.10 9.08 14.75
N LEU A 553 13.79 9.07 15.03
CA LEU A 553 12.79 9.75 14.21
C LEU A 553 13.01 11.28 14.23
N GLU A 554 13.26 11.86 15.41
CA GLU A 554 13.59 13.28 15.54
C GLU A 554 14.87 13.63 14.77
N TRP A 555 15.89 12.77 14.80
CA TRP A 555 17.10 12.94 14.00
C TRP A 555 16.80 12.90 12.50
N LEU A 556 15.94 12.01 12.00
CA LEU A 556 15.52 12.03 10.60
C LEU A 556 14.79 13.33 10.20
N GLU A 557 14.01 13.92 11.12
CA GLU A 557 13.26 15.17 10.91
C GLU A 557 14.15 16.43 10.97
N THR A 558 14.97 16.53 12.03
CA THR A 558 15.68 17.75 12.44
C THR A 558 17.18 17.68 12.21
N GLY A 559 17.72 16.46 12.03
CA GLY A 559 19.14 16.10 12.01
C GLY A 559 19.97 16.67 13.14
N LYS A 560 19.33 17.03 14.26
CA LYS A 560 19.97 17.33 15.54
C LYS A 560 19.79 16.12 16.45
N THR A 561 20.63 16.02 17.46
CA THR A 561 20.51 15.02 18.53
C THR A 561 20.39 15.74 19.86
N LEU A 562 19.50 15.27 20.74
CA LEU A 562 19.28 15.86 22.07
C LEU A 562 20.56 15.94 22.94
N GLN A 563 21.61 15.15 22.63
CA GLN A 563 22.91 15.22 23.31
C GLN A 563 23.70 16.52 23.08
N GLU A 564 23.26 17.42 22.20
CA GLU A 564 23.90 18.74 22.01
C GLU A 564 23.45 19.79 23.06
N HIS A 565 22.52 19.46 23.97
CA HIS A 565 22.22 20.29 25.14
C HIS A 565 22.71 19.64 26.44
N ARG A 566 23.84 20.16 26.95
CA ARG A 566 24.45 19.94 28.28
C ARG A 566 24.90 18.50 28.61
N LYS A 567 26.19 18.22 28.39
CA LYS A 567 26.94 17.49 29.43
C LYS A 567 27.36 18.51 30.48
N ALA A 568 26.66 18.55 31.61
CA ALA A 568 27.27 19.06 32.84
C ALA A 568 28.38 18.07 33.25
N PRO A 569 29.56 18.53 33.69
CA PRO A 569 30.63 17.64 34.10
C PRO A 569 30.25 17.02 35.45
N GLY A 570 29.92 15.73 35.49
CA GLY A 570 29.67 15.05 36.78
C GLY A 570 29.01 13.67 36.75
N GLU A 571 28.33 13.25 35.68
CA GLU A 571 27.73 11.91 35.66
C GLU A 571 28.69 10.87 35.09
N HIS A 572 29.25 10.07 36.00
CA HIS A 572 30.00 8.87 35.69
C HIS A 572 29.15 7.95 34.81
N ALA A 573 29.57 7.80 33.55
CA ALA A 573 28.99 6.84 32.63
C ALA A 573 29.25 5.42 33.17
N SER A 574 28.23 4.79 33.73
CA SER A 574 28.17 3.33 33.76
C SER A 574 28.24 2.86 32.30
N GLY A 575 29.27 2.08 31.98
CA GLY A 575 29.48 1.57 30.63
C GLY A 575 28.23 0.83 30.13
N PRO A 576 27.98 0.80 28.81
CA PRO A 576 26.86 0.07 28.26
C PRO A 576 27.00 -1.41 28.61
N THR A 577 26.14 -1.91 29.49
CA THR A 577 25.92 -3.35 29.65
C THR A 577 25.48 -3.91 28.30
N SER A 578 26.05 -5.06 27.93
CA SER A 578 25.91 -5.74 26.62
C SER A 578 24.47 -5.96 26.10
N ASP A 579 23.44 -5.71 26.93
CA ASP A 579 22.02 -6.01 26.66
C ASP A 579 21.11 -4.79 26.41
N THR A 580 21.67 -3.57 26.35
CA THR A 580 20.85 -2.36 26.18
C THR A 580 20.74 -1.98 24.70
N LYS A 581 19.53 -2.04 24.13
CA LYS A 581 19.22 -1.55 22.77
C LYS A 581 19.77 -0.12 22.58
N GLN A 582 20.47 0.10 21.48
CA GLN A 582 21.13 1.36 21.16
C GLN A 582 20.18 2.26 20.36
N GLU A 583 19.95 3.50 20.83
CA GLU A 583 18.98 4.46 20.25
C GLU A 583 19.27 4.83 18.78
N HIS A 584 20.49 4.59 18.31
CA HIS A 584 20.96 4.93 16.97
C HIS A 584 20.88 3.76 15.97
N VAL A 585 20.34 2.60 16.41
CA VAL A 585 20.22 1.36 15.64
C VAL A 585 18.75 1.06 15.38
N LEU A 586 18.43 0.67 14.14
CA LEU A 586 17.11 0.17 13.76
C LEU A 586 17.09 -1.36 13.91
N TYR A 587 16.32 -1.89 14.86
CA TYR A 587 16.21 -3.32 15.08
C TYR A 587 15.06 -3.88 14.24
N VAL A 588 15.38 -4.55 13.14
CA VAL A 588 14.43 -5.15 12.20
C VAL A 588 14.45 -6.66 12.35
N SER A 589 13.28 -7.27 12.52
CA SER A 589 13.09 -8.72 12.53
C SER A 589 12.17 -9.09 11.38
N ARG A 590 12.55 -10.08 10.56
CA ARG A 590 11.74 -10.62 9.46
C ARG A 590 11.43 -12.09 9.74
N SER A 591 10.18 -12.48 9.56
CA SER A 591 9.80 -13.90 9.66
C SER A 591 10.31 -14.68 8.46
N GLN A 592 10.17 -16.00 8.50
CA GLN A 592 10.23 -16.78 7.26
C GLN A 592 9.15 -16.33 6.26
N TRP A 593 9.35 -16.68 4.99
CA TRP A 593 8.37 -16.48 3.92
C TRP A 593 7.35 -17.63 3.96
N TYR A 594 6.08 -17.29 4.08
CA TYR A 594 4.96 -18.24 4.09
C TYR A 594 4.33 -18.30 2.71
N ASP A 595 4.26 -19.49 2.13
CA ASP A 595 3.53 -19.75 0.90
C ASP A 595 2.02 -19.68 1.14
N LEU A 596 1.31 -18.85 0.38
CA LEU A 596 -0.14 -18.72 0.45
C LEU A 596 -0.89 -19.91 -0.16
N PHE A 597 -0.24 -20.69 -1.05
CA PHE A 597 -0.81 -21.90 -1.62
C PHE A 597 -0.70 -23.10 -0.67
N ASP A 598 0.31 -23.11 0.19
CA ASP A 598 0.50 -24.15 1.20
C ASP A 598 -0.47 -23.97 2.37
N ILE A 599 -1.14 -25.07 2.74
CA ILE A 599 -2.24 -25.05 3.72
C ILE A 599 -1.73 -24.72 5.12
N GLU A 600 -0.62 -25.31 5.54
CA GLU A 600 -0.12 -25.11 6.90
C GLU A 600 0.56 -23.74 7.04
N GLN A 601 1.31 -23.30 6.03
CA GLN A 601 1.97 -22.00 6.05
C GLN A 601 0.98 -20.83 6.01
N ARG A 602 -0.10 -20.90 5.21
CA ARG A 602 -1.13 -19.84 5.21
C ARG A 602 -1.91 -19.77 6.53
N LYS A 603 -2.15 -20.91 7.18
CA LYS A 603 -2.77 -21.00 8.51
C LYS A 603 -1.86 -20.38 9.56
N GLU A 604 -0.57 -20.71 9.53
CA GLU A 604 0.43 -20.14 10.43
C GLU A 604 0.52 -18.62 10.27
N LEU A 605 0.56 -18.13 9.02
CA LEU A 605 0.57 -16.70 8.72
C LEU A 605 -0.69 -16.00 9.24
N LEU A 606 -1.90 -16.55 9.01
CA LEU A 606 -3.13 -15.97 9.56
C LEU A 606 -3.10 -15.96 11.10
N GLY A 607 -2.63 -17.04 11.72
CA GLY A 607 -2.47 -17.13 13.17
C GLY A 607 -1.51 -16.06 13.72
N GLY A 608 -0.39 -15.79 13.04
CA GLY A 608 0.53 -14.73 13.42
C GLY A 608 -0.01 -13.31 13.19
N ILE A 609 -0.74 -13.07 12.10
CA ILE A 609 -1.44 -11.80 11.86
C ILE A 609 -2.46 -11.56 12.98
N TRP A 610 -3.22 -12.59 13.37
CA TRP A 610 -4.18 -12.51 14.46
C TRP A 610 -3.49 -12.20 15.79
N ARG A 611 -2.41 -12.93 16.11
CA ARG A 611 -1.57 -12.69 17.29
C ARG A 611 -1.09 -11.24 17.35
N LEU A 612 -0.66 -10.70 16.21
CA LEU A 612 -0.21 -9.31 16.11
C LEU A 612 -1.35 -8.31 16.36
N LEU A 613 -2.54 -8.56 15.81
CA LEU A 613 -3.70 -7.70 16.06
C LEU A 613 -4.14 -7.76 17.53
N CYS A 614 -4.07 -8.91 18.19
CA CYS A 614 -4.27 -9.01 19.64
C CYS A 614 -3.27 -8.15 20.41
N TRP A 615 -1.98 -8.24 20.06
CA TRP A 615 -0.92 -7.47 20.71
C TRP A 615 -1.11 -5.96 20.53
N ILE A 616 -1.38 -5.50 19.31
CA ILE A 616 -1.54 -4.07 18.99
C ILE A 616 -2.78 -3.49 19.67
N ASN A 617 -3.89 -4.23 19.71
CA ASN A 617 -5.17 -3.72 20.24
C ASN A 617 -5.40 -4.00 21.73
N ARG A 618 -4.45 -4.65 22.42
CA ARG A 618 -4.61 -5.13 23.80
C ARG A 618 -5.17 -4.10 24.79
N ASP A 619 -4.77 -2.83 24.66
CA ASP A 619 -5.10 -1.77 25.63
C ASP A 619 -6.51 -1.19 25.40
N GLU A 620 -7.10 -1.42 24.22
CA GLU A 620 -8.40 -0.87 23.82
C GLU A 620 -9.52 -1.93 23.72
N LEU A 621 -9.22 -3.18 24.07
CA LEU A 621 -10.19 -4.28 24.04
C LEU A 621 -10.93 -4.41 25.39
N PRO A 622 -12.22 -4.81 25.40
CA PRO A 622 -12.97 -5.01 26.63
C PRO A 622 -12.31 -6.04 27.55
N ARG A 623 -12.30 -5.79 28.86
CA ARG A 623 -11.71 -6.71 29.87
C ARG A 623 -12.36 -8.11 29.84
N GLU A 624 -13.65 -8.18 29.54
CA GLU A 624 -14.39 -9.44 29.39
C GLU A 624 -13.75 -10.39 28.36
N GLU A 625 -13.15 -9.87 27.30
CA GLU A 625 -12.50 -10.71 26.29
C GLU A 625 -11.17 -11.29 26.77
N PHE A 626 -10.48 -10.58 27.67
CA PHE A 626 -9.29 -11.11 28.34
C PHE A 626 -9.68 -12.21 29.34
N GLU A 627 -10.72 -11.99 30.14
CA GLU A 627 -11.24 -13.00 31.08
C GLU A 627 -11.63 -14.30 30.34
N LYS A 628 -12.35 -14.19 29.21
CA LYS A 628 -12.69 -15.35 28.36
C LYS A 628 -11.44 -16.09 27.85
N MET A 629 -10.41 -15.37 27.43
CA MET A 629 -9.15 -15.99 26.99
C MET A 629 -8.46 -16.73 28.14
N GLU A 630 -8.39 -16.11 29.33
CA GLU A 630 -7.78 -16.72 30.51
C GLU A 630 -8.53 -17.97 30.97
N GLU A 631 -9.87 -17.94 30.93
CA GLU A 631 -10.70 -19.10 31.22
C GLU A 631 -10.43 -20.27 30.25
N LEU A 632 -10.34 -19.98 28.94
CA LEU A 632 -10.00 -21.00 27.93
C LEU A 632 -8.61 -21.58 28.18
N ARG A 633 -7.64 -20.74 28.54
CA ARG A 633 -6.27 -21.18 28.85
C ARG A 633 -6.25 -22.08 30.09
N ARG A 634 -6.99 -21.72 31.15
CA ARG A 634 -7.13 -22.54 32.36
C ARG A 634 -7.76 -23.91 32.06
N LYS A 635 -8.81 -23.94 31.24
CA LYS A 635 -9.45 -25.19 30.78
C LYS A 635 -8.46 -26.10 30.04
N GLN A 636 -7.70 -25.56 29.09
CA GLN A 636 -6.69 -26.34 28.35
C GLN A 636 -5.57 -26.89 29.26
N GLN A 637 -5.16 -26.13 30.28
CA GLN A 637 -4.18 -26.62 31.26
C GLN A 637 -4.74 -27.76 32.12
N GLN A 638 -6.01 -27.65 32.55
CA GLN A 638 -6.69 -28.72 33.27
C GLN A 638 -6.83 -29.98 32.42
N ASP A 639 -7.23 -29.85 31.15
CA ASP A 639 -7.37 -30.98 30.22
C ASP A 639 -6.03 -31.68 29.96
N LYS A 640 -4.94 -30.93 29.82
CA LYS A 640 -3.58 -31.50 29.69
C LYS A 640 -3.16 -32.26 30.94
N SER A 641 -3.33 -31.68 32.14
CA SER A 641 -2.99 -32.36 33.40
C SER A 641 -3.80 -33.64 33.65
N SER A 642 -5.08 -33.64 33.24
CA SER A 642 -5.95 -34.81 33.30
C SER A 642 -5.53 -35.90 32.29
N SER A 643 -5.12 -35.49 31.08
CA SER A 643 -4.60 -36.40 30.05
C SER A 643 -3.27 -37.05 30.48
N ASP A 644 -2.36 -36.27 31.07
CA ASP A 644 -1.05 -36.77 31.50
C ASP A 644 -1.18 -37.76 32.68
N HIS A 645 -2.04 -37.46 33.67
CA HIS A 645 -2.33 -38.42 34.75
C HIS A 645 -3.00 -39.71 34.26
N ARG A 646 -3.74 -39.68 33.15
CA ARG A 646 -4.35 -40.86 32.53
C ARG A 646 -3.36 -41.70 31.71
N MET A 647 -2.23 -41.11 31.31
CA MET A 647 -1.12 -41.79 30.63
C MET A 647 -0.11 -42.38 31.61
N GLU A 648 0.04 -41.81 32.82
CA GLU A 648 0.89 -42.37 33.89
C GLU A 648 0.26 -43.56 34.65
N THR A 649 -1.06 -43.75 34.50
CA THR A 649 -1.81 -44.86 35.13
C THR A 649 -2.09 -46.04 34.19
N ARG A 650 -1.46 -46.05 33.01
CA ARG A 650 -1.39 -47.19 32.09
C ARG A 650 0.04 -47.68 31.97
#